data_AF-A0A368U2U6-F1
#
_entry.id   AF-A0A368U2U6-F1
#
_cell.length_a   1.000
_cell.length_b   1.000
_cell.length_c   1.000
_cell.angle_alpha   90.00
_cell.angle_beta   90.00
_cell.angle_gamma   90.00
#
_symmetry.space_group_name_H-M   'P 1'
#
loop_
_entity.id
_entity.type
_entity.pdbx_description
1 polymer ?
#
loop_
_entity_poly.entity_id
_entity_poly.type
_entity_poly.pdbx_seq_one_letter_code
_entity_poly.pdbx_strand_id
1 'polypeptide(L)'
;MPTPIPPGSANETALLDLLRRHPCILLTGPPGSGKTTLARSVAARLVERGEVCHCLSADPGLPGFGPPGAVCLGRWDPQLGVGGDWHLEAIEALASLDSVRFRLPLAEAVRRLAGRVETGPLIVDTPGVERGIGGAELLAALVSASHASALVRLAPGNEPDPYAQERLALGLETLGLSAAPLARYPGRQLRTQRRTEAWDTYLAAATAQEIDLVGLAIIGTPPPHDVAAAWHRRQVGLLDANGRTLAMGELLALEGERLKLLTPPLGDTPRTLVIRDAMRHPEGHLGTARPYRAPHPATPDEPSLRLALQEAVDGPRPTLRLDGVRATLVNGVFGDPLLHLRLRHRKRSLLFDLGDPGRLPARLAHQVSDVFISHAHFDHIGGFLWLLRSRIGDYPPCRMYGPPGLAGHLDGLIRGILWDRVEAKAPRFEVYELHGERLAHYRLAAGQSMKALSPRDVEDGVLHAEPGFRVRAVTLDHGTPVLAFAYEPDVQVKVRKERLEAHGWSPGPWLGELKQRVLTSDDESEIVLPDGSRRPAAELAAQLLFSQPGRRLVYATDFGDTPDNRERLLRLARGAGVLFCEASFREEQLEQAQRTGHLTARACGEIAAAAEVGQLVPFHFSRRHVDDVGELYKEIRRHFPRLAATPGSEPGPWDEGEEVGD
;
A
#
# COMPACT_ATOMS: atom_id res chain seq x y z
N MET A 1 -14.81 22.30 -24.46
CA MET A 1 -13.94 22.91 -25.50
C MET A 1 -12.79 23.66 -24.82
N PRO A 2 -11.51 23.35 -25.11
CA PRO A 2 -10.42 24.26 -24.75
C PRO A 2 -10.58 25.57 -25.54
N THR A 3 -10.29 26.71 -24.90
CA THR A 3 -10.30 28.04 -25.53
C THR A 3 -9.23 28.11 -26.63
N PRO A 4 -9.54 28.64 -27.82
CA PRO A 4 -8.54 28.78 -28.89
C PRO A 4 -7.42 29.73 -28.44
N ILE A 5 -6.18 29.37 -28.75
CA ILE A 5 -5.04 30.28 -28.62
C ILE A 5 -5.24 31.39 -29.67
N PRO A 6 -4.99 32.67 -29.34
CA PRO A 6 -5.07 33.73 -30.33
C PRO A 6 -4.12 33.44 -31.52
N PRO A 7 -4.60 33.54 -32.77
CA PRO A 7 -3.83 33.19 -33.95
C PRO A 7 -2.53 34.01 -34.04
N GLY A 8 -1.41 33.37 -34.40
CA GLY A 8 -0.11 34.04 -34.54
C GLY A 8 0.70 34.19 -33.25
N SER A 9 0.45 33.36 -32.23
CA SER A 9 1.30 33.32 -31.04
C SER A 9 2.75 32.89 -31.36
N ALA A 10 3.73 33.40 -30.62
CA ALA A 10 5.15 33.03 -30.80
C ALA A 10 5.39 31.51 -30.72
N ASN A 11 4.62 30.81 -29.88
CA ASN A 11 4.67 29.35 -29.74
C ASN A 11 4.18 28.62 -31.00
N GLU A 12 3.12 29.12 -31.66
CA GLU A 12 2.59 28.54 -32.90
C GLU A 12 3.61 28.65 -34.03
N THR A 13 4.21 29.83 -34.21
CA THR A 13 5.24 30.07 -35.23
C THR A 13 6.46 29.18 -35.01
N ALA A 14 6.95 29.09 -33.78
CA ALA A 14 8.12 28.26 -33.46
C ALA A 14 7.86 26.76 -33.72
N LEU A 15 6.65 26.27 -33.42
CA LEU A 15 6.29 24.88 -33.70
C LEU A 15 6.16 24.59 -35.20
N LEU A 16 5.59 25.52 -35.97
CA LEU A 16 5.50 25.41 -37.43
C LEU A 16 6.89 25.37 -38.07
N ASP A 17 7.83 26.20 -37.62
CA ASP A 17 9.20 26.22 -38.14
C ASP A 17 9.97 24.95 -37.79
N LEU A 18 9.70 24.33 -36.63
CA LEU A 18 10.26 23.04 -36.25
C LEU A 18 9.69 21.91 -37.12
N LEU A 19 8.37 21.88 -37.35
CA LEU A 19 7.69 20.87 -38.17
C LEU A 19 8.16 20.85 -39.64
N ARG A 20 8.60 21.98 -40.19
CA ARG A 20 9.22 22.02 -41.54
C ARG A 20 10.53 21.24 -41.61
N ARG A 21 11.27 21.15 -40.51
CA ARG A 21 12.57 20.46 -40.42
C ARG A 21 12.43 19.05 -39.89
N HIS A 22 11.40 18.80 -39.10
CA HIS A 22 11.15 17.53 -38.40
C HIS A 22 9.71 17.09 -38.64
N PRO A 23 9.46 16.09 -39.51
CA PRO A 23 8.10 15.66 -39.86
C PRO A 23 7.37 14.98 -38.71
N CYS A 24 8.08 14.43 -37.71
CA CYS A 24 7.49 13.86 -36.51
C CYS A 24 8.09 14.53 -35.26
N ILE A 25 7.23 15.14 -34.46
CA ILE A 25 7.65 15.84 -33.24
C ILE A 25 6.90 15.32 -32.01
N LEU A 26 7.60 15.29 -30.89
CA LEU A 26 7.04 14.90 -29.60
C LEU A 26 6.71 16.13 -28.76
N LEU A 27 5.44 16.35 -28.42
CA LEU A 27 5.01 17.47 -27.59
C LEU A 27 4.84 17.02 -26.13
N THR A 28 5.67 17.57 -25.24
CA THR A 28 5.80 17.20 -23.82
C THR A 28 5.55 18.41 -22.91
N GLY A 29 5.26 18.17 -21.64
CA GLY A 29 4.91 19.24 -20.68
C GLY A 29 3.96 18.75 -19.58
N PRO A 30 3.85 19.49 -18.46
CA PRO A 30 3.05 19.06 -17.32
C PRO A 30 1.55 19.04 -17.66
N PRO A 31 0.71 18.42 -16.81
CA PRO A 31 -0.74 18.40 -17.01
C PRO A 31 -1.30 19.82 -17.08
N GLY A 32 -2.10 20.11 -18.11
CA GLY A 32 -2.71 21.42 -18.27
C GLY A 32 -1.79 22.52 -18.83
N SER A 33 -0.59 22.19 -19.32
CA SER A 33 0.30 23.17 -19.96
C SER A 33 -0.19 23.71 -21.31
N GLY A 34 -1.25 23.11 -21.87
CA GLY A 34 -1.86 23.54 -23.14
C GLY A 34 -1.38 22.77 -24.37
N LYS A 35 -0.72 21.61 -24.21
CA LYS A 35 -0.19 20.78 -25.32
C LYS A 35 -1.24 20.51 -26.39
N THR A 36 -2.36 19.92 -26.01
CA THR A 36 -3.47 19.60 -26.91
C THR A 36 -4.01 20.83 -27.63
N THR A 37 -4.08 21.98 -26.95
CA THR A 37 -4.52 23.24 -27.55
C THR A 37 -3.51 23.76 -28.57
N LEU A 38 -2.22 23.69 -28.27
CA LEU A 38 -1.16 24.09 -29.20
C LEU A 38 -1.13 23.19 -30.44
N ALA A 39 -1.29 21.86 -30.26
CA ALA A 39 -1.37 20.91 -31.36
C ALA A 39 -2.53 21.23 -32.31
N ARG A 40 -3.72 21.55 -31.77
CA ARG A 40 -4.88 21.98 -32.57
C ARG A 40 -4.62 23.28 -33.34
N SER A 41 -4.04 24.29 -32.67
CA SER A 41 -3.73 25.59 -33.30
C SER A 41 -2.81 25.44 -34.51
N VAL A 42 -1.77 24.62 -34.34
CA VAL A 42 -0.77 24.39 -35.40
C VAL A 42 -1.33 23.54 -36.54
N ALA A 43 -2.17 22.55 -36.24
CA ALA A 43 -2.85 21.76 -37.25
C ALA A 43 -3.76 22.60 -38.15
N ALA A 44 -4.55 23.52 -37.56
CA ALA A 44 -5.38 24.45 -38.31
C ALA A 44 -4.56 25.29 -39.30
N ARG A 45 -3.39 25.80 -38.86
CA ARG A 45 -2.49 26.60 -39.71
C ARG A 45 -1.81 25.80 -40.83
N LEU A 46 -1.47 24.54 -40.59
CA LEU A 46 -0.91 23.68 -41.63
C LEU A 46 -1.93 23.40 -42.72
N VAL A 47 -3.18 23.14 -42.35
CA VAL A 47 -4.26 22.91 -43.33
C VAL A 47 -4.64 24.18 -44.09
N GLU A 48 -4.58 25.36 -43.47
CA GLU A 48 -4.69 26.66 -44.18
C GLU A 48 -3.61 26.82 -45.27
N ARG A 49 -2.45 26.17 -45.13
CA ARG A 49 -1.36 26.15 -46.12
C ARG A 49 -1.46 25.00 -47.13
N GLY A 50 -2.52 24.19 -47.05
CA GLY A 50 -2.74 23.03 -47.91
C GLY A 50 -1.98 21.77 -47.48
N GLU A 51 -1.43 21.73 -46.26
CA GLU A 51 -0.71 20.57 -45.73
C GLU A 51 -1.63 19.69 -44.87
N VAL A 52 -1.53 18.36 -45.01
CA VAL A 52 -2.28 17.41 -44.16
C VAL A 52 -1.53 17.18 -42.86
N CYS A 53 -2.16 17.49 -41.72
CA CYS A 53 -1.58 17.26 -40.40
C CYS A 53 -2.25 16.10 -39.68
N HIS A 54 -1.42 15.20 -39.13
CA HIS A 54 -1.86 14.12 -38.25
C HIS A 54 -1.44 14.40 -36.81
N CYS A 55 -2.23 13.91 -35.87
CA CYS A 55 -1.90 13.92 -34.46
C CYS A 55 -2.10 12.54 -33.84
N LEU A 56 -1.18 12.16 -32.96
CA LEU A 56 -1.32 11.03 -32.06
C LEU A 56 -1.60 11.55 -30.66
N SER A 57 -2.82 11.32 -30.17
CA SER A 57 -3.13 11.55 -28.76
C SER A 57 -2.73 10.32 -27.95
N ALA A 58 -1.62 10.44 -27.23
CA ALA A 58 -1.03 9.36 -26.43
C ALA A 58 -1.41 9.41 -24.94
N ASP A 59 -2.26 10.34 -24.49
CA ASP A 59 -2.83 10.35 -23.12
C ASP A 59 -4.10 9.50 -23.06
N PRO A 60 -4.05 8.25 -22.56
CA PRO A 60 -5.24 7.41 -22.47
C PRO A 60 -6.17 7.85 -21.34
N GLY A 61 -5.72 8.71 -20.42
CA GLY A 61 -6.52 9.18 -19.31
C GLY A 61 -7.49 10.29 -19.72
N LEU A 62 -7.09 11.20 -20.59
CA LEU A 62 -7.99 12.17 -21.20
C LEU A 62 -7.39 12.59 -22.54
N PRO A 63 -7.64 11.84 -23.62
CA PRO A 63 -7.09 12.17 -24.92
C PRO A 63 -7.70 13.47 -25.45
N GLY A 64 -6.98 14.12 -26.35
CA GLY A 64 -7.43 15.37 -26.99
C GLY A 64 -8.61 15.17 -27.94
N PHE A 65 -8.79 13.95 -28.43
CA PHE A 65 -9.87 13.47 -29.29
C PHE A 65 -9.93 11.94 -29.19
N GLY A 66 -11.07 11.34 -29.54
CA GLY A 66 -11.29 9.89 -29.42
C GLY A 66 -11.56 9.40 -27.98
N PRO A 67 -11.74 8.08 -27.80
CA PRO A 67 -12.15 7.51 -26.52
C PRO A 67 -10.99 7.46 -25.50
N PRO A 68 -11.26 7.76 -24.22
CA PRO A 68 -10.34 7.42 -23.14
C PRO A 68 -10.11 5.92 -23.03
N GLY A 69 -8.91 5.54 -22.61
CA GLY A 69 -8.47 4.15 -22.59
C GLY A 69 -7.82 3.69 -23.89
N ALA A 70 -7.54 4.60 -24.83
CA ALA A 70 -6.86 4.31 -26.10
C ALA A 70 -5.75 5.32 -26.41
N VAL A 71 -4.88 4.95 -27.35
CA VAL A 71 -4.10 5.90 -28.15
C VAL A 71 -4.90 6.18 -29.42
N CYS A 72 -5.02 7.45 -29.81
CA CYS A 72 -5.86 7.87 -30.92
C CYS A 72 -5.02 8.53 -32.02
N LEU A 73 -5.20 8.09 -33.26
CA LEU A 73 -4.67 8.74 -34.46
C LEU A 73 -5.78 9.55 -35.11
N GLY A 74 -5.52 10.83 -35.32
CA GLY A 74 -6.46 11.74 -35.94
C GLY A 74 -5.82 12.54 -37.05
N ARG A 75 -6.62 12.84 -38.07
CA ARG A 75 -6.28 13.75 -39.16
C ARG A 75 -7.08 15.04 -38.98
N TRP A 76 -6.45 16.19 -39.15
CA TRP A 76 -7.16 17.46 -39.05
C TRP A 76 -8.17 17.62 -40.19
N ASP A 77 -9.41 17.94 -39.85
CA ASP A 77 -10.47 18.23 -40.81
C ASP A 77 -11.07 19.63 -40.54
N PRO A 78 -10.90 20.59 -41.47
CA PRO A 78 -11.40 21.94 -41.30
C PRO A 78 -12.94 22.02 -41.36
N GLN A 79 -13.62 20.96 -41.82
CA GLN A 79 -15.08 20.90 -41.92
C GLN A 79 -15.75 20.41 -40.62
N LEU A 80 -14.98 19.85 -39.68
CA LEU A 80 -15.51 19.36 -38.41
C LEU A 80 -15.63 20.49 -37.38
N GLY A 81 -16.85 20.81 -36.96
CA GLY A 81 -17.11 21.79 -35.91
C GLY A 81 -16.76 23.23 -36.30
N VAL A 82 -16.75 24.13 -35.32
CA VAL A 82 -16.43 25.55 -35.54
C VAL A 82 -14.91 25.74 -35.47
N GLY A 83 -14.27 25.93 -36.61
CA GLY A 83 -12.82 26.15 -36.73
C GLY A 83 -11.98 24.89 -36.97
N GLY A 84 -12.61 23.75 -37.29
CA GLY A 84 -11.94 22.47 -37.54
C GLY A 84 -11.71 21.62 -36.28
N ASP A 85 -11.62 20.30 -36.46
CA ASP A 85 -11.27 19.35 -35.40
C ASP A 85 -10.58 18.10 -35.97
N TRP A 86 -10.10 17.22 -35.08
CA TRP A 86 -9.51 15.93 -35.43
C TRP A 86 -10.59 14.94 -35.85
N HIS A 87 -10.55 14.53 -37.11
CA HIS A 87 -11.24 13.32 -37.58
C HIS A 87 -10.48 12.09 -37.06
N LEU A 88 -11.15 11.26 -36.26
CA LEU A 88 -10.56 10.05 -35.68
C LEU A 88 -10.42 8.97 -36.77
N GLU A 89 -9.19 8.65 -37.17
CA GLU A 89 -8.92 7.64 -38.22
C GLU A 89 -8.71 6.25 -37.64
N ALA A 90 -8.02 6.15 -36.50
CA ALA A 90 -7.72 4.87 -35.86
C ALA A 90 -7.52 5.02 -34.35
N ILE A 91 -7.76 3.91 -33.64
CA ILE A 91 -7.46 3.78 -32.21
C ILE A 91 -6.65 2.51 -31.98
N GLU A 92 -5.86 2.51 -30.91
CA GLU A 92 -5.28 1.30 -30.33
C GLU A 92 -5.73 1.17 -28.88
N ALA A 93 -6.48 0.11 -28.57
CA ALA A 93 -7.10 -0.09 -27.29
C ALA A 93 -6.06 -0.42 -26.21
N LEU A 94 -6.06 0.38 -25.14
CA LEU A 94 -5.25 0.12 -23.95
C LEU A 94 -6.09 -0.40 -22.78
N ALA A 95 -7.36 -0.05 -22.69
CA ALA A 95 -8.24 -0.38 -21.57
C ALA A 95 -7.67 0.05 -20.18
N SER A 96 -6.87 1.12 -20.16
CA SER A 96 -6.28 1.73 -18.96
C SER A 96 -6.36 3.24 -19.07
N LEU A 97 -6.63 3.93 -17.96
CA LEU A 97 -6.66 5.41 -17.89
C LEU A 97 -5.37 6.00 -17.32
N ASP A 98 -4.40 5.13 -17.00
CA ASP A 98 -3.10 5.47 -16.43
C ASP A 98 -2.01 5.28 -17.49
N SER A 99 -1.32 6.37 -17.83
CA SER A 99 -0.26 6.42 -18.84
C SER A 99 1.06 5.82 -18.37
N VAL A 100 1.26 5.64 -17.07
CA VAL A 100 2.50 5.13 -16.46
C VAL A 100 2.39 3.66 -16.11
N ARG A 101 1.19 3.14 -15.87
CA ARG A 101 1.02 1.74 -15.44
C ARG A 101 1.31 0.72 -16.54
N PHE A 102 0.92 1.01 -17.78
CA PHE A 102 1.07 0.12 -18.93
C PHE A 102 1.93 0.76 -20.03
N ARG A 103 3.16 1.17 -19.69
CA ARG A 103 4.08 1.91 -20.58
C ARG A 103 4.39 1.16 -21.86
N LEU A 104 4.72 -0.13 -21.77
CA LEU A 104 5.08 -0.93 -22.94
C LEU A 104 3.90 -1.08 -23.92
N PRO A 105 2.68 -1.46 -23.49
CA PRO A 105 1.51 -1.40 -24.38
C PRO A 105 1.22 -0.03 -24.98
N LEU A 106 1.42 1.05 -24.22
CA LEU A 106 1.21 2.41 -24.71
C LEU A 106 2.26 2.80 -25.77
N ALA A 107 3.53 2.48 -25.56
CA ALA A 107 4.58 2.69 -26.56
C ALA A 107 4.35 1.83 -27.81
N GLU A 108 3.90 0.59 -27.65
CA GLU A 108 3.53 -0.30 -28.77
C GLU A 108 2.38 0.29 -29.61
N ALA A 109 1.32 0.77 -28.95
CA ALA A 109 0.19 1.42 -29.60
C ALA A 109 0.62 2.66 -30.38
N VAL A 110 1.48 3.48 -29.78
CA VAL A 110 2.08 4.65 -30.46
C VAL A 110 2.88 4.22 -31.69
N ARG A 111 3.72 3.18 -31.59
CA ARG A 111 4.51 2.69 -32.71
C ARG A 111 3.65 2.21 -33.87
N ARG A 112 2.58 1.44 -33.58
CA ARG A 112 1.66 0.93 -34.61
C ARG A 112 0.93 2.04 -35.33
N LEU A 113 0.41 3.03 -34.59
CA LEU A 113 -0.33 4.14 -35.19
C LEU A 113 0.59 5.13 -35.90
N ALA A 114 1.76 5.43 -35.35
CA ALA A 114 2.75 6.28 -36.01
C ALA A 114 3.18 5.68 -37.35
N GLY A 115 3.37 4.35 -37.41
CA GLY A 115 3.69 3.64 -38.65
C GLY A 115 2.59 3.65 -39.72
N ARG A 116 1.37 4.13 -39.42
CA ARG A 116 0.31 4.33 -40.42
C ARG A 116 0.42 5.69 -41.14
N VAL A 117 1.19 6.62 -40.58
CA VAL A 117 1.37 7.95 -41.16
C VAL A 117 2.58 7.91 -42.09
N GLU A 118 2.33 7.74 -43.38
CA GLU A 118 3.39 7.62 -44.39
C GLU A 118 4.00 8.98 -44.77
N THR A 119 3.18 10.04 -44.84
CA THR A 119 3.59 11.38 -45.27
C THR A 119 2.89 12.48 -44.48
N GLY A 120 3.56 13.63 -44.37
CA GLY A 120 3.04 14.84 -43.72
C GLY A 120 3.42 14.99 -42.24
N PRO A 121 3.18 16.17 -41.65
CA PRO A 121 3.48 16.44 -40.24
C PRO A 121 2.70 15.56 -39.27
N LEU A 122 3.40 14.92 -38.34
CA LEU A 122 2.86 14.15 -37.22
C LEU A 122 3.23 14.82 -35.89
N ILE A 123 2.21 15.23 -35.15
CA ILE A 123 2.35 15.76 -33.79
C ILE A 123 1.98 14.65 -32.80
N VAL A 124 2.88 14.28 -31.90
CA VAL A 124 2.58 13.33 -30.83
C VAL A 124 2.30 14.10 -29.54
N ASP A 125 1.02 14.19 -29.17
CA ASP A 125 0.58 14.81 -27.91
C ASP A 125 0.70 13.81 -26.76
N THR A 126 1.72 14.01 -25.92
CA THR A 126 2.10 13.04 -24.88
C THR A 126 1.30 13.21 -23.57
N PRO A 127 1.24 12.17 -22.73
CA PRO A 127 0.73 12.28 -21.37
C PRO A 127 1.46 13.36 -20.57
N GLY A 128 0.74 14.03 -19.66
CA GLY A 128 1.30 15.02 -18.75
C GLY A 128 2.17 14.44 -17.61
N VAL A 129 3.03 13.46 -17.89
CA VAL A 129 3.87 12.82 -16.87
C VAL A 129 5.29 13.37 -16.95
N GLU A 130 5.61 14.32 -16.09
CA GLU A 130 6.93 14.96 -16.06
C GLU A 130 7.71 14.72 -14.75
N ARG A 131 7.33 13.75 -13.91
CA ARG A 131 8.11 13.40 -12.71
C ARG A 131 8.14 11.91 -12.44
N GLY A 132 9.23 11.46 -11.82
CA GLY A 132 9.43 10.07 -11.39
C GLY A 132 9.91 9.14 -12.51
N ILE A 133 10.29 7.92 -12.12
CA ILE A 133 10.87 6.89 -13.00
C ILE A 133 9.97 6.60 -14.20
N GLY A 134 8.66 6.48 -13.94
CA GLY A 134 7.70 6.13 -14.98
C GLY A 134 7.58 7.16 -16.10
N GLY A 135 7.75 8.46 -15.82
CA GLY A 135 7.76 9.49 -16.87
C GLY A 135 9.07 9.55 -17.64
N ALA A 136 10.22 9.31 -16.97
CA ALA A 136 11.53 9.25 -17.62
C ALA A 136 11.60 8.10 -18.63
N GLU A 137 11.16 6.90 -18.23
CA GLU A 137 11.08 5.74 -19.14
C GLU A 137 10.08 5.97 -20.28
N LEU A 138 8.93 6.57 -19.97
CA LEU A 138 7.89 6.82 -20.95
C LEU A 138 8.35 7.82 -22.02
N LEU A 139 9.09 8.85 -21.62
CA LEU A 139 9.67 9.82 -22.55
C LEU A 139 10.54 9.12 -23.61
N ALA A 140 11.51 8.33 -23.17
CA ALA A 140 12.40 7.61 -24.08
C ALA A 140 11.64 6.60 -24.97
N ALA A 141 10.67 5.88 -24.38
CA ALA A 141 9.85 4.92 -25.10
C ALA A 141 8.98 5.58 -26.19
N LEU A 142 8.38 6.74 -25.91
CA LEU A 142 7.55 7.47 -26.88
C LEU A 142 8.37 8.05 -28.02
N VAL A 143 9.56 8.58 -27.74
CA VAL A 143 10.49 9.03 -28.79
C VAL A 143 10.82 7.89 -29.74
N SER A 144 11.25 6.75 -29.18
CA SER A 144 11.61 5.57 -29.99
C SER A 144 10.41 5.02 -30.77
N ALA A 145 9.24 4.93 -30.13
CA ALA A 145 8.04 4.37 -30.75
C ALA A 145 7.49 5.22 -31.90
N SER A 146 7.50 6.56 -31.74
CA SER A 146 6.97 7.47 -32.75
C SER A 146 7.97 7.84 -33.84
N HIS A 147 9.24 7.42 -33.70
CA HIS A 147 10.35 7.90 -34.53
C HIS A 147 10.43 9.43 -34.57
N ALA A 148 10.11 10.09 -33.45
CA ALA A 148 10.19 11.54 -33.34
C ALA A 148 11.63 12.02 -33.53
N SER A 149 11.83 13.04 -34.36
CA SER A 149 13.14 13.60 -34.66
C SER A 149 13.40 14.96 -34.00
N ALA A 150 12.38 15.52 -33.35
CA ALA A 150 12.52 16.67 -32.46
C ALA A 150 11.52 16.59 -31.29
N LEU A 151 11.83 17.32 -30.24
CA LEU A 151 11.06 17.38 -29.02
C LEU A 151 10.69 18.82 -28.68
N VAL A 152 9.46 19.02 -28.21
CA VAL A 152 8.99 20.30 -27.69
C VAL A 152 8.56 20.12 -26.24
N ARG A 153 9.07 20.96 -25.34
CA ARG A 153 8.64 21.03 -23.94
C ARG A 153 7.86 22.32 -23.71
N LEU A 154 6.57 22.19 -23.44
CA LEU A 154 5.67 23.29 -23.10
C LEU A 154 5.47 23.36 -21.59
N ALA A 155 6.12 24.31 -20.91
CA ALA A 155 6.08 24.46 -19.45
C ALA A 155 6.14 25.95 -19.03
N PRO A 156 5.74 26.32 -17.80
CA PRO A 156 5.97 27.67 -17.30
C PRO A 156 7.46 28.03 -17.33
N GLY A 157 7.84 29.24 -17.76
CA GLY A 157 9.24 29.64 -17.98
C GLY A 157 10.16 29.54 -16.77
N ASN A 158 9.60 29.42 -15.57
CA ASN A 158 10.34 29.35 -14.31
C ASN A 158 10.49 27.90 -13.80
N GLU A 159 9.92 26.90 -14.48
CA GLU A 159 9.93 25.51 -14.01
C GLU A 159 11.15 24.74 -14.58
N PRO A 160 12.06 24.25 -13.72
CA PRO A 160 13.22 23.49 -14.17
C PRO A 160 12.79 22.24 -14.92
N ASP A 161 13.59 21.81 -15.90
CA ASP A 161 13.31 20.56 -16.62
C ASP A 161 13.62 19.36 -15.72
N PRO A 162 12.60 18.59 -15.29
CA PRO A 162 12.80 17.45 -14.42
C PRO A 162 13.54 16.29 -15.09
N TYR A 163 13.64 16.29 -16.43
CA TYR A 163 14.27 15.24 -17.24
C TYR A 163 15.38 15.79 -18.14
N ALA A 164 16.11 16.81 -17.65
CA ALA A 164 17.14 17.48 -18.43
C ALA A 164 18.22 16.51 -18.97
N GLN A 165 18.63 15.53 -18.16
CA GLN A 165 19.66 14.56 -18.55
C GLN A 165 19.11 13.52 -19.53
N GLU A 166 17.89 13.05 -19.32
CA GLU A 166 17.22 12.11 -20.22
C GLU A 166 16.99 12.76 -21.59
N ARG A 167 16.54 14.01 -21.65
CA ARG A 167 16.37 14.75 -22.92
C ARG A 167 17.71 14.99 -23.62
N LEU A 168 18.75 15.34 -22.88
CA LEU A 168 20.10 15.47 -23.44
C LEU A 168 20.58 14.14 -24.05
N ALA A 169 20.35 13.02 -23.36
CA ALA A 169 20.73 11.69 -23.81
C ALA A 169 19.98 11.22 -25.07
N LEU A 170 18.79 11.76 -25.36
CA LEU A 170 18.06 11.46 -26.59
C LEU A 170 18.73 12.03 -27.85
N GLY A 171 19.59 13.04 -27.71
CA GLY A 171 20.32 13.63 -28.85
C GLY A 171 19.43 14.30 -29.90
N LEU A 172 18.19 14.63 -29.56
CA LEU A 172 17.24 15.28 -30.46
C LEU A 172 17.26 16.80 -30.32
N GLU A 173 16.90 17.50 -31.39
CA GLU A 173 16.63 18.93 -31.29
C GLU A 173 15.46 19.16 -30.31
N THR A 174 15.71 19.99 -29.30
CA THR A 174 14.76 20.27 -28.22
C THR A 174 14.40 21.75 -28.19
N LEU A 175 13.11 22.05 -28.27
CA LEU A 175 12.56 23.41 -28.19
C LEU A 175 11.77 23.59 -26.89
N GLY A 176 12.19 24.53 -26.05
CA GLY A 176 11.45 24.95 -24.87
C GLY A 176 10.47 26.08 -25.20
N LEU A 177 9.19 25.88 -24.90
CA LEU A 177 8.14 26.88 -25.08
C LEU A 177 7.47 27.22 -23.74
N SER A 178 7.16 28.50 -23.55
CA SER A 178 6.44 28.97 -22.36
C SER A 178 4.96 28.61 -22.47
N ALA A 179 4.41 27.93 -21.46
CA ALA A 179 2.97 27.64 -21.38
C ALA A 179 2.15 28.95 -21.37
N ALA A 180 0.99 28.94 -22.04
CA ALA A 180 0.12 30.12 -22.09
C ALA A 180 -0.38 30.50 -20.68
N PRO A 181 -0.52 31.79 -20.32
CA PRO A 181 -0.96 32.20 -18.97
C PRO A 181 -2.34 31.68 -18.55
N LEU A 182 -3.20 31.38 -19.53
CA LEU A 182 -4.53 30.82 -19.32
C LEU A 182 -4.53 29.28 -19.21
N ALA A 183 -3.41 28.62 -19.50
CA ALA A 183 -3.29 27.18 -19.41
C ALA A 183 -3.31 26.76 -17.93
N ARG A 184 -4.35 26.01 -17.55
CA ARG A 184 -4.54 25.53 -16.18
C ARG A 184 -4.92 24.07 -16.19
N TYR A 185 -4.45 23.36 -15.17
CA TYR A 185 -4.94 22.01 -14.91
C TYR A 185 -6.43 22.07 -14.53
N PRO A 186 -7.33 21.37 -15.24
CA PRO A 186 -8.78 21.49 -15.03
C PRO A 186 -9.29 20.92 -13.70
N GLY A 187 -8.41 20.36 -12.85
CA GLY A 187 -8.80 19.71 -11.60
C GLY A 187 -9.28 18.27 -11.82
N ARG A 188 -9.23 17.46 -10.76
CA ARG A 188 -9.51 16.01 -10.82
C ARG A 188 -10.97 15.71 -11.20
N GLN A 189 -11.92 16.44 -10.62
CA GLN A 189 -13.35 16.24 -10.85
C GLN A 189 -13.75 16.53 -12.29
N LEU A 190 -13.35 17.69 -12.82
CA LEU A 190 -13.64 18.06 -14.21
C LEU A 190 -12.93 17.16 -15.22
N ARG A 191 -11.71 16.66 -14.92
CA ARG A 191 -11.04 15.64 -15.75
C ARG A 191 -11.85 14.34 -15.78
N THR A 192 -12.32 13.85 -14.62
CA THR A 192 -13.18 12.65 -14.55
C THR A 192 -14.47 12.85 -15.32
N GLN A 193 -15.12 14.02 -15.19
CA GLN A 193 -16.33 14.35 -15.92
C GLN A 193 -16.10 14.33 -17.44
N ARG A 194 -15.15 15.12 -17.95
CA ARG A 194 -14.83 15.20 -19.39
C ARG A 194 -14.45 13.84 -19.98
N ARG A 195 -13.71 13.05 -19.21
CA ARG A 195 -13.36 11.68 -19.59
C ARG A 195 -14.59 10.80 -19.72
N THR A 196 -15.51 10.88 -18.75
CA THR A 196 -16.75 10.10 -18.78
C THR A 196 -17.60 10.52 -19.99
N GLU A 197 -17.76 11.82 -20.22
CA GLU A 197 -18.47 12.37 -21.38
C GLU A 197 -17.85 11.91 -22.72
N ALA A 198 -16.53 11.89 -22.83
CA ALA A 198 -15.84 11.40 -24.04
C ALA A 198 -16.06 9.90 -24.28
N TRP A 199 -16.07 9.09 -23.22
CA TRP A 199 -16.40 7.67 -23.31
C TRP A 199 -17.85 7.43 -23.68
N ASP A 200 -18.79 8.17 -23.07
CA ASP A 200 -20.22 8.09 -23.38
C ASP A 200 -20.50 8.51 -24.82
N THR A 201 -19.81 9.55 -25.31
CA THR A 201 -19.90 10.01 -26.70
C THR A 201 -19.43 8.92 -27.67
N TYR A 202 -18.32 8.24 -27.37
CA TYR A 202 -17.83 7.13 -28.17
C TYR A 202 -18.82 5.95 -28.21
N LEU A 203 -19.48 5.66 -27.10
CA LEU A 203 -20.49 4.60 -27.00
C LEU A 203 -21.90 5.02 -27.42
N ALA A 204 -22.13 6.27 -27.85
CA ALA A 204 -23.48 6.76 -28.14
C ALA A 204 -24.22 5.96 -29.23
N ALA A 205 -23.47 5.43 -30.20
CA ALA A 205 -24.00 4.56 -31.27
C ALA A 205 -23.74 3.07 -31.04
N ALA A 206 -23.27 2.68 -29.85
CA ALA A 206 -22.96 1.29 -29.53
C ALA A 206 -24.24 0.47 -29.31
N THR A 207 -24.16 -0.82 -29.64
CA THR A 207 -25.24 -1.79 -29.42
C THR A 207 -24.73 -2.94 -28.56
N ALA A 208 -25.66 -3.61 -27.86
CA ALA A 208 -25.31 -4.79 -27.10
C ALA A 208 -24.98 -5.94 -28.06
N GLN A 209 -23.80 -6.53 -27.89
CA GLN A 209 -23.33 -7.68 -28.64
C GLN A 209 -22.93 -8.80 -27.69
N GLU A 210 -23.10 -10.03 -28.15
CA GLU A 210 -22.69 -11.24 -27.44
C GLU A 210 -21.53 -11.89 -28.18
N ILE A 211 -20.46 -12.19 -27.45
CA ILE A 211 -19.25 -12.82 -27.99
C ILE A 211 -18.86 -13.99 -27.09
N ASP A 212 -18.50 -15.10 -27.72
CA ASP A 212 -18.01 -16.30 -27.03
C ASP A 212 -16.55 -16.10 -26.57
N LEU A 213 -16.29 -16.39 -25.30
CA LEU A 213 -15.01 -16.26 -24.64
C LEU A 213 -14.06 -17.40 -24.99
N VAL A 214 -14.57 -18.61 -25.28
CA VAL A 214 -13.76 -19.83 -25.53
C VAL A 214 -12.83 -19.69 -26.74
N GLY A 215 -13.18 -18.82 -27.69
CA GLY A 215 -12.42 -18.58 -28.92
C GLY A 215 -11.53 -17.32 -28.91
N LEU A 216 -11.50 -16.55 -27.82
CA LEU A 216 -10.79 -15.28 -27.73
C LEU A 216 -9.47 -15.41 -26.96
N ALA A 217 -8.39 -14.87 -27.52
CA ALA A 217 -7.17 -14.65 -26.75
C ALA A 217 -7.38 -13.47 -25.79
N ILE A 218 -7.26 -13.69 -24.48
CA ILE A 218 -7.46 -12.63 -23.48
C ILE A 218 -6.11 -12.12 -23.00
N ILE A 219 -5.85 -10.82 -23.20
CA ILE A 219 -4.58 -10.19 -22.85
C ILE A 219 -4.78 -8.97 -21.94
N GLY A 220 -3.75 -8.64 -21.16
CA GLY A 220 -3.78 -7.56 -20.18
C GLY A 220 -3.84 -8.08 -18.74
N THR A 221 -4.77 -7.57 -17.94
CA THR A 221 -4.99 -7.98 -16.54
C THR A 221 -6.47 -8.35 -16.34
N PRO A 222 -6.97 -9.41 -16.99
CA PRO A 222 -8.34 -9.87 -16.81
C PRO A 222 -8.60 -10.27 -15.35
N PRO A 223 -9.81 -10.04 -14.82
CA PRO A 223 -10.25 -10.69 -13.60
C PRO A 223 -10.30 -12.23 -13.78
N PRO A 224 -10.31 -13.01 -12.69
CA PRO A 224 -10.55 -14.44 -12.75
C PRO A 224 -11.88 -14.75 -13.45
N HIS A 225 -11.85 -15.80 -14.27
CA HIS A 225 -12.96 -16.18 -15.13
C HIS A 225 -14.21 -16.60 -14.35
N ASP A 226 -14.00 -17.28 -13.22
CA ASP A 226 -15.02 -17.77 -12.28
C ASP A 226 -15.74 -16.65 -11.50
N VAL A 227 -15.35 -15.38 -11.68
CA VAL A 227 -15.88 -14.25 -10.92
C VAL A 227 -16.55 -13.24 -11.85
N ALA A 228 -17.69 -13.63 -12.42
CA ALA A 228 -18.45 -12.82 -13.39
C ALA A 228 -18.66 -11.35 -12.95
N ALA A 229 -18.93 -11.11 -11.67
CA ALA A 229 -19.12 -9.77 -11.12
C ALA A 229 -17.89 -8.84 -11.29
N ALA A 230 -16.68 -9.41 -11.35
CA ALA A 230 -15.44 -8.63 -11.48
C ALA A 230 -15.17 -8.13 -12.91
N TRP A 231 -15.86 -8.73 -13.90
CA TRP A 231 -15.81 -8.35 -15.32
C TRP A 231 -16.76 -7.20 -15.65
N HIS A 232 -17.82 -7.04 -14.86
CA HIS A 232 -18.86 -6.02 -15.05
C HIS A 232 -18.27 -4.60 -15.13
N ARG A 233 -18.75 -3.81 -16.10
CA ARG A 233 -18.39 -2.39 -16.36
C ARG A 233 -16.94 -2.11 -16.71
N ARG A 234 -16.12 -3.13 -16.99
CA ARG A 234 -14.76 -2.91 -17.47
C ARG A 234 -14.76 -2.44 -18.92
N GLN A 235 -13.83 -1.54 -19.23
CA GLN A 235 -13.50 -1.25 -20.63
C GLN A 235 -12.74 -2.44 -21.22
N VAL A 236 -13.06 -2.76 -22.46
CA VAL A 236 -12.37 -3.77 -23.24
C VAL A 236 -11.99 -3.24 -24.61
N GLY A 237 -10.90 -3.75 -25.16
CA GLY A 237 -10.54 -3.61 -26.57
C GLY A 237 -10.80 -4.92 -27.30
N LEU A 238 -11.37 -4.83 -28.50
CA LEU A 238 -11.62 -5.95 -29.38
C LEU A 238 -10.67 -5.85 -30.56
N LEU A 239 -9.85 -6.88 -30.76
CA LEU A 239 -8.77 -6.87 -31.74
C LEU A 239 -8.97 -7.99 -32.76
N ASP A 240 -8.59 -7.73 -34.01
CA ASP A 240 -8.58 -8.70 -35.11
C ASP A 240 -7.43 -9.73 -34.98
N ALA A 241 -7.30 -10.62 -35.97
CA ALA A 241 -6.24 -11.63 -36.02
C ALA A 241 -4.81 -11.03 -36.12
N ASN A 242 -4.68 -9.79 -36.60
CA ASN A 242 -3.41 -9.08 -36.73
C ASN A 242 -3.11 -8.21 -35.49
N GLY A 243 -3.98 -8.24 -34.48
CA GLY A 243 -3.88 -7.41 -33.29
C GLY A 243 -4.18 -5.93 -33.54
N ARG A 244 -4.94 -5.60 -34.59
CA ARG A 244 -5.48 -4.25 -34.82
C ARG A 244 -6.77 -4.09 -34.05
N THR A 245 -6.94 -2.95 -33.40
CA THR A 245 -8.17 -2.65 -32.66
C THR A 245 -9.34 -2.44 -33.63
N LEU A 246 -10.38 -3.28 -33.51
CA LEU A 246 -11.65 -3.16 -34.22
C LEU A 246 -12.56 -2.13 -33.55
N ALA A 247 -12.71 -2.25 -32.23
CA ALA A 247 -13.48 -1.31 -31.42
C ALA A 247 -13.06 -1.43 -29.94
N MET A 248 -13.53 -0.48 -29.14
CA MET A 248 -13.59 -0.64 -27.69
C MET A 248 -15.04 -0.84 -27.25
N GLY A 249 -15.22 -1.41 -26.06
CA GLY A 249 -16.56 -1.64 -25.50
C GLY A 249 -16.56 -1.60 -23.97
N GLU A 250 -17.77 -1.60 -23.42
CA GLU A 250 -18.03 -1.70 -21.99
C GLU A 250 -18.72 -3.04 -21.69
N LEU A 251 -18.15 -3.83 -20.78
CA LEU A 251 -18.74 -5.11 -20.40
C LEU A 251 -20.03 -4.92 -19.58
N LEU A 252 -21.11 -5.54 -20.04
CA LEU A 252 -22.41 -5.56 -19.38
C LEU A 252 -22.56 -6.78 -18.47
N ALA A 253 -22.14 -7.96 -18.93
CA ALA A 253 -22.19 -9.20 -18.14
C ALA A 253 -21.25 -10.27 -18.69
N LEU A 254 -20.90 -11.24 -17.84
CA LEU A 254 -20.29 -12.52 -18.22
C LEU A 254 -21.22 -13.63 -17.72
N GLU A 255 -21.81 -14.41 -18.63
CA GLU A 255 -22.74 -15.50 -18.33
C GLU A 255 -22.16 -16.82 -18.88
N GLY A 256 -21.57 -17.61 -17.98
CA GLY A 256 -20.77 -18.77 -18.40
C GLY A 256 -19.57 -18.30 -19.23
N GLU A 257 -19.53 -18.72 -20.50
CA GLU A 257 -18.50 -18.34 -21.47
C GLU A 257 -18.97 -17.22 -22.43
N ARG A 258 -20.14 -16.61 -22.19
CA ARG A 258 -20.69 -15.56 -23.07
C ARG A 258 -20.45 -14.18 -22.47
N LEU A 259 -19.70 -13.34 -23.19
CA LEU A 259 -19.53 -11.93 -22.87
C LEU A 259 -20.65 -11.12 -23.52
N LYS A 260 -21.39 -10.39 -22.69
CA LYS A 260 -22.31 -9.35 -23.16
C LYS A 260 -21.64 -8.00 -22.98
N LEU A 261 -21.48 -7.24 -24.06
CA LEU A 261 -20.81 -5.95 -24.05
C LEU A 261 -21.53 -4.93 -24.92
N LEU A 262 -21.44 -3.67 -24.53
CA LEU A 262 -21.85 -2.52 -25.31
C LEU A 262 -20.65 -2.06 -26.15
N THR A 263 -20.73 -2.18 -27.47
CA THR A 263 -19.64 -1.77 -28.38
C THR A 263 -20.20 -1.24 -29.70
N PRO A 264 -19.49 -0.31 -30.37
CA PRO A 264 -19.83 0.07 -31.75
C PRO A 264 -19.89 -1.15 -32.69
N PRO A 265 -20.56 -1.04 -33.85
CA PRO A 265 -20.58 -2.10 -34.85
C PRO A 265 -19.17 -2.56 -35.21
N LEU A 266 -18.94 -3.88 -35.16
CA LEU A 266 -17.63 -4.46 -35.47
C LEU A 266 -17.54 -4.71 -36.98
N GLY A 267 -16.42 -4.26 -37.58
CA GLY A 267 -16.16 -4.48 -39.00
C GLY A 267 -15.64 -5.89 -39.34
N ASP A 268 -15.20 -6.65 -38.33
CA ASP A 268 -14.69 -8.01 -38.46
C ASP A 268 -14.92 -8.79 -37.16
N THR A 269 -14.65 -10.10 -37.18
CA THR A 269 -14.74 -10.98 -36.01
C THR A 269 -13.54 -10.76 -35.08
N PRO A 270 -13.75 -10.40 -33.81
CA PRO A 270 -12.66 -10.26 -32.87
C PRO A 270 -12.00 -11.60 -32.56
N ARG A 271 -10.67 -11.58 -32.45
CA ARG A 271 -9.83 -12.73 -32.08
C ARG A 271 -9.14 -12.53 -30.74
N THR A 272 -8.96 -11.29 -30.31
CA THR A 272 -8.29 -10.95 -29.06
C THR A 272 -9.12 -9.94 -28.26
N LEU A 273 -9.24 -10.17 -26.95
CA LEU A 273 -9.85 -9.27 -25.98
C LEU A 273 -8.74 -8.64 -25.12
N VAL A 274 -8.60 -7.33 -25.18
CA VAL A 274 -7.74 -6.56 -24.27
C VAL A 274 -8.58 -6.09 -23.09
N ILE A 275 -8.21 -6.47 -21.88
CA ILE A 275 -8.87 -5.99 -20.67
C ILE A 275 -7.81 -5.64 -19.62
N ARG A 276 -7.91 -4.43 -19.06
CA ARG A 276 -6.99 -3.97 -18.01
C ARG A 276 -7.78 -3.33 -16.86
N ASP A 277 -7.38 -2.16 -16.42
CA ASP A 277 -7.89 -1.54 -15.19
C ASP A 277 -8.77 -0.31 -15.43
N ALA A 278 -9.23 -0.01 -16.64
CA ALA A 278 -10.26 0.98 -16.84
C ALA A 278 -11.67 0.39 -16.63
N MET A 279 -12.52 1.08 -15.88
CA MET A 279 -13.92 0.69 -15.67
C MET A 279 -14.84 1.89 -15.43
N ARG A 280 -16.14 1.68 -15.63
CA ARG A 280 -17.17 2.56 -15.10
C ARG A 280 -17.51 2.18 -13.66
N HIS A 281 -17.37 3.13 -12.75
CA HIS A 281 -17.74 2.91 -11.35
C HIS A 281 -19.28 2.89 -11.15
N PRO A 282 -19.78 2.38 -10.01
CA PRO A 282 -21.20 2.40 -9.67
C PRO A 282 -21.86 3.77 -9.83
N GLU A 283 -21.13 4.84 -9.50
CA GLU A 283 -21.56 6.24 -9.58
C GLU A 283 -21.63 6.78 -11.02
N GLY A 284 -21.37 5.95 -12.03
CA GLY A 284 -21.48 6.28 -13.46
C GLY A 284 -20.23 6.90 -14.07
N HIS A 285 -19.25 7.29 -13.26
CA HIS A 285 -18.00 7.90 -13.73
C HIS A 285 -16.96 6.87 -14.18
N LEU A 286 -16.22 7.21 -15.24
CA LEU A 286 -15.09 6.41 -15.68
C LEU A 286 -13.90 6.58 -14.74
N GLY A 287 -13.25 5.49 -14.37
CA GLY A 287 -12.12 5.48 -13.45
C GLY A 287 -11.27 4.21 -13.56
N THR A 288 -10.36 4.07 -12.60
CA THR A 288 -9.45 2.93 -12.55
C THR A 288 -10.04 1.87 -11.62
N ALA A 289 -10.35 0.70 -12.18
CA ALA A 289 -10.72 -0.48 -11.46
C ALA A 289 -9.67 -0.82 -10.40
N ARG A 290 -10.16 -1.13 -9.20
CA ARG A 290 -9.29 -1.79 -8.23
C ARG A 290 -8.91 -3.16 -8.84
N PRO A 291 -7.63 -3.55 -8.79
CA PRO A 291 -7.23 -4.90 -9.21
C PRO A 291 -8.15 -5.90 -8.51
N TYR A 292 -8.73 -6.83 -9.27
CA TYR A 292 -9.48 -7.90 -8.65
C TYR A 292 -8.51 -8.66 -7.77
N ARG A 293 -8.68 -8.51 -6.46
CA ARG A 293 -8.08 -9.40 -5.50
C ARG A 293 -9.14 -10.46 -5.32
N ALA A 294 -8.86 -11.69 -5.73
CA ALA A 294 -9.56 -12.82 -5.16
C ALA A 294 -9.66 -12.57 -3.65
N PRO A 295 -10.78 -12.91 -2.98
CA PRO A 295 -10.76 -13.04 -1.54
C PRO A 295 -9.69 -14.07 -1.22
N HIS A 296 -8.47 -13.58 -1.06
CA HIS A 296 -7.32 -14.36 -0.76
C HIS A 296 -7.28 -14.32 0.76
N PRO A 297 -7.22 -15.48 1.44
CA PRO A 297 -6.44 -15.52 2.67
C PRO A 297 -5.12 -14.80 2.36
N ALA A 298 -4.82 -13.76 3.15
CA ALA A 298 -3.94 -12.64 2.82
C ALA A 298 -2.66 -12.98 2.01
N THR A 299 -2.38 -12.25 0.92
CA THR A 299 -1.13 -12.37 0.12
C THR A 299 -0.67 -11.01 -0.49
N PRO A 300 0.61 -10.79 -0.90
CA PRO A 300 1.49 -9.70 -0.45
C PRO A 300 1.91 -8.72 -1.58
N ASP A 301 2.35 -7.52 -1.20
CA ASP A 301 3.72 -7.09 -1.49
C ASP A 301 4.11 -5.99 -0.49
N GLU A 302 4.79 -6.45 0.54
CA GLU A 302 5.51 -5.81 1.65
C GLU A 302 6.01 -6.99 2.50
N PRO A 303 7.02 -6.90 3.39
CA PRO A 303 7.38 -8.02 4.26
C PRO A 303 6.23 -8.38 5.20
N SER A 304 5.26 -9.14 4.72
CA SER A 304 4.44 -10.02 5.52
C SER A 304 5.22 -11.31 5.68
N LEU A 305 5.25 -11.81 6.89
CA LEU A 305 5.71 -13.15 7.16
C LEU A 305 4.87 -14.15 6.35
N ARG A 306 5.44 -14.59 5.23
CA ARG A 306 4.96 -15.75 4.48
C ARG A 306 5.83 -16.92 4.90
N LEU A 307 5.59 -17.38 6.11
CA LEU A 307 6.12 -18.64 6.58
C LEU A 307 5.35 -19.74 5.82
N ALA A 308 6.06 -20.71 5.25
CA ALA A 308 5.43 -21.84 4.58
C ALA A 308 4.47 -22.56 5.55
N LEU A 309 3.40 -23.15 4.99
CA LEU A 309 2.40 -23.96 5.67
C LEU A 309 3.09 -25.10 6.44
N GLN A 310 3.33 -24.87 7.73
CA GLN A 310 3.54 -25.90 8.74
C GLN A 310 2.33 -25.85 9.70
N GLU A 311 1.14 -25.58 9.14
CA GLU A 311 -0.11 -25.38 9.88
C GLU A 311 -0.56 -26.63 10.65
N ALA A 312 -0.02 -27.81 10.30
CA ALA A 312 -0.39 -29.06 10.96
C ALA A 312 0.14 -29.21 12.40
N VAL A 313 1.10 -28.38 12.86
CA VAL A 313 1.73 -28.55 14.19
C VAL A 313 1.61 -27.31 15.08
N ASP A 314 1.72 -26.12 14.50
CA ASP A 314 1.79 -24.85 15.26
C ASP A 314 0.42 -24.18 15.49
N GLY A 315 -0.62 -24.67 14.80
CA GLY A 315 -1.99 -24.13 14.85
C GLY A 315 -2.16 -22.77 14.17
N PRO A 316 -3.33 -22.13 14.36
CA PRO A 316 -3.64 -20.85 13.72
C PRO A 316 -2.65 -19.75 14.17
N ARG A 317 -2.38 -18.80 13.27
CA ARG A 317 -1.42 -17.69 13.46
C ARG A 317 -2.14 -16.35 13.57
N PRO A 318 -2.63 -15.98 14.77
CA PRO A 318 -3.38 -14.73 14.96
C PRO A 318 -2.61 -13.53 14.43
N THR A 319 -3.26 -12.77 13.54
CA THR A 319 -2.73 -11.52 12.98
C THR A 319 -3.76 -10.43 13.12
N LEU A 320 -3.41 -9.35 13.81
CA LEU A 320 -4.31 -8.22 14.07
C LEU A 320 -3.70 -6.90 13.63
N ARG A 321 -4.58 -5.94 13.38
CA ARG A 321 -4.22 -4.57 13.00
C ARG A 321 -4.77 -3.61 14.05
N LEU A 322 -3.88 -2.85 14.66
CA LEU A 322 -4.20 -1.90 15.71
C LEU A 322 -3.45 -0.60 15.43
N ASP A 323 -4.15 0.51 15.22
CA ASP A 323 -3.58 1.86 15.28
C ASP A 323 -2.27 2.08 14.51
N GLY A 324 -2.24 1.62 13.25
CA GLY A 324 -1.06 1.76 12.38
C GLY A 324 0.01 0.69 12.59
N VAL A 325 -0.28 -0.33 13.39
CA VAL A 325 0.58 -1.47 13.71
C VAL A 325 -0.09 -2.77 13.26
N ARG A 326 0.73 -3.75 12.84
CA ARG A 326 0.30 -5.13 12.60
C ARG A 326 1.02 -6.03 13.60
N ALA A 327 0.26 -6.76 14.43
CA ALA A 327 0.80 -7.74 15.37
C ALA A 327 0.52 -9.14 14.82
N THR A 328 1.54 -10.01 14.80
CA THR A 328 1.48 -11.36 14.24
C THR A 328 2.14 -12.35 15.19
N LEU A 329 1.39 -13.34 15.67
CA LEU A 329 1.97 -14.45 16.44
C LEU A 329 2.63 -15.41 15.45
N VAL A 330 3.96 -15.40 15.42
CA VAL A 330 4.76 -15.98 14.32
C VAL A 330 4.64 -17.50 14.27
N ASN A 331 4.68 -18.14 15.44
CA ASN A 331 4.69 -19.60 15.57
C ASN A 331 3.32 -20.18 15.93
N GLY A 332 2.25 -19.43 15.66
CA GLY A 332 0.89 -19.88 15.96
C GLY A 332 0.62 -20.01 17.45
N VAL A 333 -0.55 -20.55 17.77
CA VAL A 333 -1.03 -20.65 19.16
C VAL A 333 -0.39 -21.79 19.97
N PHE A 334 0.25 -22.78 19.32
CA PHE A 334 0.95 -23.91 19.98
C PHE A 334 2.48 -23.82 19.94
N GLY A 335 3.03 -22.96 19.09
CA GLY A 335 4.47 -22.85 18.92
C GLY A 335 5.12 -21.92 19.94
N ASP A 336 6.44 -21.91 19.90
CA ASP A 336 7.30 -21.13 20.79
C ASP A 336 6.93 -19.63 20.75
N PRO A 337 6.80 -18.95 21.89
CA PRO A 337 6.36 -17.57 21.95
C PRO A 337 7.19 -16.60 21.11
N LEU A 338 6.53 -15.95 20.15
CA LEU A 338 7.15 -14.96 19.28
C LEU A 338 6.07 -14.06 18.65
N LEU A 339 5.89 -12.87 19.21
CA LEU A 339 4.99 -11.86 18.67
C LEU A 339 5.77 -10.82 17.87
N HIS A 340 5.50 -10.76 16.57
CA HIS A 340 6.04 -9.74 15.68
C HIS A 340 5.12 -8.52 15.59
N LEU A 341 5.62 -7.37 16.02
CA LEU A 341 4.93 -6.10 15.94
C LEU A 341 5.54 -5.21 14.83
N ARG A 342 4.81 -5.02 13.72
CA ARG A 342 5.22 -4.21 12.57
C ARG A 342 4.58 -2.83 12.57
N LEU A 343 5.38 -1.78 12.68
CA LEU A 343 4.93 -0.40 12.54
C LEU A 343 4.71 -0.09 11.05
N ARG A 344 3.48 0.19 10.60
CA ARG A 344 3.18 0.30 9.14
C ARG A 344 3.75 1.56 8.49
N HIS A 345 3.91 2.63 9.26
CA HIS A 345 4.40 3.92 8.77
C HIS A 345 5.92 4.08 8.91
N ARG A 346 6.62 3.04 9.40
CA ARG A 346 8.08 3.03 9.58
C ARG A 346 8.63 1.70 9.05
N LYS A 347 9.83 1.68 8.47
CA LYS A 347 10.50 0.41 8.11
C LYS A 347 11.09 -0.28 9.35
N ARG A 348 10.28 -0.46 10.40
CA ARG A 348 10.72 -0.88 11.74
C ARG A 348 9.82 -1.97 12.31
N SER A 349 10.43 -2.94 12.99
CA SER A 349 9.77 -4.05 13.66
C SER A 349 10.22 -4.14 15.12
N LEU A 350 9.30 -4.52 16.00
CA LEU A 350 9.58 -4.93 17.38
C LEU A 350 9.24 -6.41 17.51
N LEU A 351 9.98 -7.13 18.35
CA LEU A 351 9.68 -8.53 18.68
C LEU A 351 9.41 -8.64 20.18
N PHE A 352 8.41 -9.41 20.56
CA PHE A 352 8.20 -9.86 21.94
C PHE A 352 8.45 -11.36 21.98
N ASP A 353 9.38 -11.74 22.84
CA ASP A 353 10.13 -12.99 22.83
C ASP A 353 10.86 -13.27 21.50
N LEU A 354 11.65 -14.35 21.52
CA LEU A 354 12.46 -14.88 20.44
C LEU A 354 12.39 -16.42 20.47
N GLY A 355 11.19 -16.98 20.40
CA GLY A 355 11.02 -18.41 20.13
C GLY A 355 11.54 -18.84 18.76
N ASP A 356 11.24 -20.08 18.36
CA ASP A 356 11.72 -20.64 17.09
C ASP A 356 11.50 -19.66 15.92
N PRO A 357 12.57 -19.18 15.26
CA PRO A 357 12.44 -18.23 14.16
C PRO A 357 11.94 -18.93 12.88
N GLY A 358 11.82 -20.25 12.83
CA GLY A 358 11.34 -21.01 11.68
C GLY A 358 12.00 -20.55 10.37
N ARG A 359 11.23 -19.94 9.47
CA ARG A 359 11.71 -19.37 8.19
C ARG A 359 11.69 -17.83 8.15
N LEU A 360 11.84 -17.17 9.30
CA LEU A 360 11.96 -15.70 9.37
C LEU A 360 13.09 -15.21 8.45
N PRO A 361 12.82 -14.30 7.50
CA PRO A 361 13.84 -13.89 6.54
C PRO A 361 14.84 -12.92 7.19
N ALA A 362 16.12 -13.01 6.83
CA ALA A 362 17.19 -12.15 7.39
C ALA A 362 16.88 -10.64 7.26
N ARG A 363 16.20 -10.22 6.18
CA ARG A 363 15.74 -8.83 5.99
C ARG A 363 14.83 -8.32 7.12
N LEU A 364 14.10 -9.21 7.79
CA LEU A 364 13.28 -8.84 8.94
C LEU A 364 14.20 -8.49 10.10
N ALA A 365 15.20 -9.32 10.39
CA ALA A 365 16.19 -9.09 11.44
C ALA A 365 16.86 -7.72 11.30
N HIS A 366 17.14 -7.25 10.08
CA HIS A 366 17.71 -5.91 9.83
C HIS A 366 16.77 -4.76 10.22
N GLN A 367 15.46 -4.99 10.19
CA GLN A 367 14.42 -4.01 10.54
C GLN A 367 13.99 -4.08 12.01
N VAL A 368 14.44 -5.11 12.75
CA VAL A 368 14.21 -5.23 14.18
C VAL A 368 15.08 -4.19 14.89
N SER A 369 14.46 -3.30 15.64
CA SER A 369 15.16 -2.29 16.44
C SER A 369 15.19 -2.64 17.92
N ASP A 370 14.14 -3.31 18.39
CA ASP A 370 13.91 -3.62 19.80
C ASP A 370 13.31 -5.02 19.93
N VAL A 371 13.79 -5.75 20.92
CA VAL A 371 13.29 -7.07 21.31
C VAL A 371 12.96 -7.02 22.80
N PHE A 372 11.79 -7.53 23.18
CA PHE A 372 11.31 -7.58 24.55
C PHE A 372 11.16 -9.05 24.97
N ILE A 373 12.09 -9.55 25.76
CA ILE A 373 12.15 -10.94 26.22
C ILE A 373 11.46 -11.04 27.58
N SER A 374 10.40 -11.83 27.66
CA SER A 374 9.66 -12.09 28.89
C SER A 374 10.56 -12.78 29.92
N HIS A 375 11.26 -13.84 29.52
CA HIS A 375 12.24 -14.56 30.31
C HIS A 375 13.16 -15.45 29.46
N ALA A 376 14.17 -16.07 30.08
CA ALA A 376 15.27 -16.74 29.39
C ALA A 376 15.14 -18.26 29.26
N HIS A 377 13.92 -18.81 29.23
CA HIS A 377 13.72 -20.19 28.78
C HIS A 377 14.01 -20.31 27.28
N PHE A 378 14.44 -21.50 26.85
CA PHE A 378 15.01 -21.70 25.51
C PHE A 378 14.00 -21.42 24.39
N ASP A 379 12.74 -21.73 24.58
CA ASP A 379 11.60 -21.41 23.71
C ASP A 379 11.22 -19.92 23.67
N HIS A 380 11.83 -19.08 24.51
CA HIS A 380 11.68 -17.62 24.46
C HIS A 380 12.94 -16.90 23.94
N ILE A 381 14.10 -17.57 23.89
CA ILE A 381 15.36 -16.96 23.44
C ILE A 381 16.07 -17.73 22.31
N GLY A 382 15.59 -18.91 21.91
CA GLY A 382 16.23 -19.79 20.94
C GLY A 382 16.44 -19.12 19.57
N GLY A 383 15.53 -18.24 19.17
CA GLY A 383 15.63 -17.41 17.97
C GLY A 383 16.72 -16.33 18.02
N PHE A 384 17.40 -16.14 19.15
CA PHE A 384 18.52 -15.22 19.25
C PHE A 384 19.65 -15.58 18.29
N LEU A 385 19.95 -16.87 18.07
CA LEU A 385 21.00 -17.28 17.13
C LEU A 385 20.68 -16.88 15.68
N TRP A 386 19.40 -16.91 15.29
CA TRP A 386 18.96 -16.38 13.99
C TRP A 386 19.16 -14.87 13.90
N LEU A 387 18.78 -14.12 14.94
CA LEU A 387 18.94 -12.67 14.99
C LEU A 387 20.43 -12.29 14.92
N LEU A 388 21.26 -12.98 15.69
CA LEU A 388 22.71 -12.84 15.75
C LEU A 388 23.35 -13.07 14.39
N ARG A 389 23.08 -14.21 13.74
CA ARG A 389 23.59 -14.54 12.41
C ARG A 389 23.11 -13.54 11.36
N SER A 390 21.83 -13.18 11.40
CA SER A 390 21.21 -12.34 10.37
C SER A 390 21.70 -10.89 10.42
N ARG A 391 22.22 -10.42 11.56
CA ARG A 391 22.71 -9.05 11.75
C ARG A 391 24.23 -8.90 11.63
N ILE A 392 24.94 -9.90 11.09
CA ILE A 392 26.34 -9.70 10.68
C ILE A 392 26.36 -8.71 9.50
N GLY A 393 27.00 -7.56 9.69
CA GLY A 393 27.01 -6.47 8.72
C GLY A 393 27.04 -5.09 9.37
N ASP A 394 26.79 -4.06 8.56
CA ASP A 394 26.72 -2.67 9.04
C ASP A 394 25.28 -2.32 9.41
N TYR A 395 24.91 -2.64 10.65
CA TYR A 395 23.59 -2.37 11.21
C TYR A 395 23.72 -1.67 12.57
N PRO A 396 22.78 -0.78 12.93
CA PRO A 396 22.71 -0.22 14.27
C PRO A 396 22.60 -1.31 15.35
N PRO A 397 23.03 -1.07 16.59
CA PRO A 397 22.79 -1.99 17.68
C PRO A 397 21.29 -2.27 17.87
N CYS A 398 20.92 -3.54 18.03
CA CYS A 398 19.56 -3.91 18.40
C CYS A 398 19.38 -3.78 19.92
N ARG A 399 18.34 -3.09 20.37
CA ARG A 399 18.04 -3.01 21.80
C ARG A 399 17.29 -4.26 22.23
N MET A 400 17.61 -4.79 23.40
CA MET A 400 16.97 -5.96 23.98
C MET A 400 16.61 -5.65 25.42
N TYR A 401 15.40 -5.98 25.83
CA TYR A 401 14.90 -5.75 27.17
C TYR A 401 14.45 -7.08 27.76
N GLY A 402 14.68 -7.32 29.05
CA GLY A 402 14.17 -8.50 29.73
C GLY A 402 14.44 -8.52 31.22
N PRO A 403 14.20 -9.67 31.89
CA PRO A 403 14.42 -9.80 33.32
C PRO A 403 15.92 -9.90 33.67
N PRO A 404 16.25 -9.85 34.97
CA PRO A 404 17.61 -10.08 35.47
C PRO A 404 18.26 -11.35 34.90
N GLY A 405 19.51 -11.25 34.46
CA GLY A 405 20.30 -12.37 33.94
C GLY A 405 20.25 -12.56 32.41
N LEU A 406 19.34 -11.89 31.70
CA LEU A 406 19.24 -11.96 30.24
C LEU A 406 20.59 -11.69 29.56
N ALA A 407 21.32 -10.65 29.96
CA ALA A 407 22.59 -10.29 29.35
C ALA A 407 23.62 -11.42 29.46
N GLY A 408 23.65 -12.14 30.58
CA GLY A 408 24.53 -13.29 30.78
C GLY A 408 24.21 -14.46 29.84
N HIS A 409 22.92 -14.79 29.68
CA HIS A 409 22.49 -15.84 28.74
C HIS A 409 22.85 -15.50 27.29
N LEU A 410 22.60 -14.25 26.87
CA LEU A 410 22.92 -13.80 25.52
C LEU A 410 24.45 -13.74 25.28
N ASP A 411 25.24 -13.28 26.25
CA ASP A 411 26.71 -13.30 26.17
C ASP A 411 27.23 -14.74 26.05
N GLY A 412 26.65 -15.68 26.80
CA GLY A 412 26.96 -17.11 26.69
C GLY A 412 26.72 -17.67 25.29
N LEU A 413 25.56 -17.38 24.69
CA LEU A 413 25.23 -17.79 23.31
C LEU A 413 26.19 -17.17 22.28
N ILE A 414 26.59 -15.91 22.47
CA ILE A 414 27.58 -15.24 21.59
C ILE A 414 28.95 -15.91 21.73
N ARG A 415 29.41 -16.17 22.96
CA ARG A 415 30.74 -16.74 23.23
C ARG A 415 30.87 -18.21 22.83
N GLY A 416 29.75 -18.92 22.68
CA GLY A 416 29.72 -20.27 22.13
C GLY A 416 30.15 -20.36 20.66
N ILE A 417 30.31 -19.23 19.97
CA ILE A 417 30.66 -19.16 18.53
C ILE A 417 32.07 -18.57 18.37
N LEU A 418 32.85 -19.13 17.43
CA LEU A 418 34.15 -18.59 17.04
C LEU A 418 33.97 -17.37 16.11
N TRP A 419 34.56 -16.22 16.47
CA TRP A 419 34.41 -14.94 15.77
C TRP A 419 35.74 -14.43 15.18
N ASP A 420 36.35 -15.18 14.26
CA ASP A 420 37.65 -14.87 13.65
C ASP A 420 37.57 -13.93 12.42
N ARG A 421 36.36 -13.69 11.88
CA ARG A 421 36.17 -13.03 10.56
C ARG A 421 35.16 -11.89 10.51
N VAL A 422 34.61 -11.47 11.65
CA VAL A 422 33.54 -10.45 11.67
C VAL A 422 34.06 -9.01 11.74
N GLU A 423 35.25 -8.79 12.31
CA GLU A 423 35.89 -7.47 12.43
C GLU A 423 34.88 -6.34 12.78
N ALA A 424 34.81 -5.27 11.96
CA ALA A 424 33.89 -4.15 12.16
C ALA A 424 32.39 -4.50 11.95
N LYS A 425 32.10 -5.61 11.28
CA LYS A 425 30.76 -6.11 10.93
C LYS A 425 30.14 -6.99 12.02
N ALA A 426 30.78 -7.08 13.18
CA ALA A 426 30.27 -7.82 14.32
C ALA A 426 28.87 -7.29 14.73
N PRO A 427 27.85 -8.17 14.86
CA PRO A 427 26.53 -7.78 15.37
C PRO A 427 26.64 -7.24 16.80
N ARG A 428 25.85 -6.21 17.10
CA ARG A 428 25.89 -5.45 18.36
C ARG A 428 24.49 -5.38 18.98
N PHE A 429 24.45 -5.49 20.30
CA PHE A 429 23.21 -5.45 21.08
C PHE A 429 23.39 -4.54 22.30
N GLU A 430 22.37 -3.76 22.59
CA GLU A 430 22.23 -2.99 23.83
C GLU A 430 21.17 -3.68 24.68
N VAL A 431 21.60 -4.39 25.71
CA VAL A 431 20.75 -5.24 26.56
C VAL A 431 20.40 -4.50 27.84
N TYR A 432 19.13 -4.49 28.18
CA TYR A 432 18.55 -3.81 29.33
C TYR A 432 17.82 -4.81 30.21
N GLU A 433 18.20 -4.89 31.48
CA GLU A 433 17.56 -5.78 32.45
C GLU A 433 16.75 -4.98 33.46
N LEU A 434 15.49 -5.35 33.68
CA LEU A 434 14.62 -4.70 34.66
C LEU A 434 14.79 -5.33 36.05
N HIS A 435 15.44 -4.61 36.95
CA HIS A 435 15.64 -4.98 38.36
C HIS A 435 14.76 -4.08 39.26
N GLY A 436 13.48 -4.42 39.36
CA GLY A 436 12.49 -3.57 40.05
C GLY A 436 12.34 -2.23 39.33
N GLU A 437 12.73 -1.14 39.98
CA GLU A 437 12.69 0.23 39.42
C GLU A 437 14.00 0.64 38.73
N ARG A 438 14.95 -0.29 38.57
CA ARG A 438 16.26 0.00 37.96
C ARG A 438 16.44 -0.78 36.67
N LEU A 439 16.82 -0.10 35.59
CA LEU A 439 17.19 -0.71 34.33
C LEU A 439 18.72 -0.80 34.23
N ALA A 440 19.26 -1.99 34.45
CA ALA A 440 20.66 -2.26 34.18
C ALA A 440 20.92 -2.24 32.67
N HIS A 441 22.10 -1.80 32.24
CA HIS A 441 22.44 -1.63 30.82
C HIS A 441 23.76 -2.31 30.51
N TYR A 442 23.77 -3.15 29.48
CA TYR A 442 24.92 -3.89 29.00
C TYR A 442 25.06 -3.75 27.50
N ARG A 443 26.30 -3.71 27.01
CA ARG A 443 26.62 -3.80 25.59
C ARG A 443 27.26 -5.14 25.29
N LEU A 444 26.69 -5.84 24.31
CA LEU A 444 27.18 -7.12 23.81
C LEU A 444 27.57 -6.92 22.34
N ALA A 445 28.74 -7.45 21.96
CA ALA A 445 29.19 -7.46 20.58
C ALA A 445 29.94 -8.76 20.29
N ALA A 446 29.63 -9.39 19.15
CA ALA A 446 30.31 -10.61 18.74
C ALA A 446 31.83 -10.41 18.67
N GLY A 447 32.59 -11.35 19.23
CA GLY A 447 34.05 -11.27 19.34
C GLY A 447 34.59 -10.29 20.38
N GLN A 448 33.74 -9.70 21.23
CA GLN A 448 34.16 -8.80 22.31
C GLN A 448 33.57 -9.23 23.65
N SER A 449 34.26 -8.89 24.75
CA SER A 449 33.71 -9.09 26.09
C SER A 449 32.53 -8.15 26.34
N MET A 450 31.48 -8.67 26.99
CA MET A 450 30.36 -7.87 27.48
C MET A 450 30.84 -6.68 28.33
N LYS A 451 30.21 -5.51 28.13
CA LYS A 451 30.49 -4.29 28.90
C LYS A 451 29.26 -3.83 29.64
N ALA A 452 29.35 -3.71 30.97
CA ALA A 452 28.34 -3.02 31.75
C ALA A 452 28.42 -1.51 31.53
N LEU A 453 27.27 -0.87 31.37
CA LEU A 453 27.10 0.57 31.17
C LEU A 453 26.28 1.16 32.32
N SER A 454 26.16 2.49 32.33
CA SER A 454 25.42 3.20 33.37
C SER A 454 23.95 2.77 33.39
N PRO A 455 23.43 2.27 34.52
CA PRO A 455 22.03 1.97 34.67
C PRO A 455 21.21 3.25 34.73
N ARG A 456 19.89 3.13 34.53
CA ARG A 456 18.93 4.23 34.71
C ARG A 456 17.75 3.79 35.55
N ASP A 457 17.16 4.72 36.29
CA ASP A 457 15.91 4.45 37.00
C ASP A 457 14.73 4.42 36.02
N VAL A 458 13.70 3.66 36.38
CA VAL A 458 12.50 3.38 35.60
C VAL A 458 11.30 3.79 36.42
N GLU A 459 10.59 4.80 35.94
CA GLU A 459 9.30 5.19 36.46
C GLU A 459 8.21 4.35 35.79
N ASP A 460 7.28 3.82 36.59
CA ASP A 460 6.08 3.11 36.13
C ASP A 460 6.35 1.97 35.12
N GLY A 461 7.50 1.31 35.27
CA GLY A 461 7.90 0.18 34.42
C GLY A 461 8.23 0.56 32.97
N VAL A 462 8.45 1.83 32.62
CA VAL A 462 8.73 2.28 31.25
C VAL A 462 10.14 1.85 30.78
N LEU A 463 10.18 0.76 30.03
CA LEU A 463 11.41 0.20 29.44
C LEU A 463 11.94 1.03 28.28
N HIS A 464 11.03 1.57 27.46
CA HIS A 464 11.36 2.36 26.29
C HIS A 464 10.29 3.41 26.04
N ALA A 465 10.69 4.64 25.75
CA ALA A 465 9.79 5.72 25.37
C ALA A 465 10.40 6.51 24.22
N GLU A 466 9.60 6.79 23.19
CA GLU A 466 10.01 7.60 22.05
C GLU A 466 8.79 8.28 21.40
N PRO A 467 8.99 9.25 20.49
CA PRO A 467 7.88 9.85 19.77
C PRO A 467 7.06 8.80 18.99
N GLY A 468 5.79 8.68 19.38
CA GLY A 468 4.78 7.81 18.78
C GLY A 468 4.37 6.61 19.64
N PHE A 469 5.21 6.16 20.59
CA PHE A 469 4.84 5.07 21.52
C PHE A 469 5.82 4.93 22.68
N ARG A 470 5.36 4.24 23.72
CA ARG A 470 6.19 3.68 24.80
C ARG A 470 5.90 2.20 25.03
N VAL A 471 6.85 1.51 25.66
CA VAL A 471 6.70 0.13 26.12
C VAL A 471 6.95 0.09 27.61
N ARG A 472 5.96 -0.40 28.36
CA ARG A 472 6.02 -0.63 29.80
C ARG A 472 6.09 -2.13 30.09
N ALA A 473 6.61 -2.48 31.25
CA ALA A 473 6.58 -3.85 31.74
C ALA A 473 6.22 -3.93 33.22
N VAL A 474 5.69 -5.10 33.61
CA VAL A 474 5.56 -5.51 35.00
C VAL A 474 6.17 -6.90 35.16
N THR A 475 6.78 -7.15 36.31
CA THR A 475 7.33 -8.47 36.64
C THR A 475 6.26 -9.36 37.27
N LEU A 476 6.00 -10.49 36.63
CA LEU A 476 5.19 -11.61 37.09
C LEU A 476 6.09 -12.77 37.55
N ASP A 477 5.48 -13.76 38.18
CA ASP A 477 6.15 -14.95 38.72
C ASP A 477 5.75 -16.24 37.98
N HIS A 478 6.77 -17.00 37.57
CA HIS A 478 6.68 -18.33 36.95
C HIS A 478 7.61 -19.33 37.68
N GLY A 479 7.91 -19.10 38.97
CA GLY A 479 9.08 -19.68 39.65
C GLY A 479 10.42 -19.02 39.27
N THR A 480 10.40 -18.10 38.31
CA THR A 480 11.46 -17.18 37.91
C THR A 480 10.81 -15.83 37.51
N PRO A 481 11.53 -14.70 37.54
CA PRO A 481 10.98 -13.43 37.07
C PRO A 481 10.62 -13.46 35.58
N VAL A 482 9.37 -13.15 35.26
CA VAL A 482 8.87 -13.05 33.88
C VAL A 482 8.28 -11.67 33.64
N LEU A 483 8.64 -11.00 32.55
CA LEU A 483 8.10 -9.70 32.20
C LEU A 483 6.86 -9.84 31.31
N ALA A 484 5.76 -9.22 31.72
CA ALA A 484 4.65 -8.90 30.83
C ALA A 484 4.82 -7.47 30.30
N PHE A 485 4.45 -7.23 29.04
CA PHE A 485 4.70 -5.97 28.35
C PHE A 485 3.41 -5.29 27.89
N ALA A 486 3.37 -3.97 27.95
CA ALA A 486 2.35 -3.14 27.30
C ALA A 486 2.99 -2.23 26.26
N TYR A 487 2.61 -2.42 25.00
CA TYR A 487 2.86 -1.45 23.93
C TYR A 487 1.76 -0.39 23.98
N GLU A 488 2.16 0.84 24.24
CA GLU A 488 1.27 1.98 24.41
C GLU A 488 1.55 3.02 23.31
N PRO A 489 0.79 3.03 22.21
CA PRO A 489 0.91 4.06 21.20
C PRO A 489 0.45 5.41 21.77
N ASP A 490 1.09 6.49 21.32
CA ASP A 490 0.73 7.85 21.71
C ASP A 490 -0.70 8.20 21.26
N VAL A 491 -1.23 9.27 21.85
CA VAL A 491 -2.52 9.85 21.46
C VAL A 491 -2.51 10.17 19.97
N GLN A 492 -3.48 9.63 19.24
CA GLN A 492 -3.63 9.87 17.82
C GLN A 492 -4.51 11.08 17.55
N VAL A 493 -3.96 12.05 16.82
CA VAL A 493 -4.74 13.18 16.31
C VAL A 493 -5.44 12.76 15.02
N LYS A 494 -6.76 12.55 15.10
CA LYS A 494 -7.63 12.20 13.99
C LYS A 494 -8.40 13.42 13.49
N VAL A 495 -8.89 13.31 12.27
CA VAL A 495 -9.57 14.37 11.54
C VAL A 495 -11.05 14.03 11.48
N ARG A 496 -11.90 14.98 11.88
CA ARG A 496 -13.37 14.94 11.76
C ARG A 496 -13.74 15.14 10.29
N LYS A 497 -13.89 14.04 9.57
CA LYS A 497 -14.16 14.08 8.12
C LYS A 497 -15.46 14.82 7.80
N GLU A 498 -16.49 14.64 8.62
CA GLU A 498 -17.78 15.32 8.43
C GLU A 498 -17.62 16.84 8.52
N ARG A 499 -16.71 17.33 9.38
CA ARG A 499 -16.43 18.77 9.53
C ARG A 499 -15.64 19.33 8.36
N LEU A 500 -14.70 18.57 7.79
CA LEU A 500 -14.05 18.97 6.53
C LEU A 500 -15.05 19.10 5.39
N GLU A 501 -15.93 18.11 5.26
CA GLU A 501 -16.97 18.10 4.23
C GLU A 501 -17.95 19.27 4.40
N ALA A 502 -18.36 19.57 5.64
CA ALA A 502 -19.24 20.71 5.95
C ALA A 502 -18.65 22.09 5.59
N HIS A 503 -17.32 22.23 5.63
CA HIS A 503 -16.63 23.45 5.22
C HIS A 503 -16.25 23.44 3.72
N GLY A 504 -16.51 22.36 2.99
CA GLY A 504 -16.12 22.21 1.59
C GLY A 504 -14.60 22.07 1.37
N TRP A 505 -13.83 21.80 2.43
CA TRP A 505 -12.38 21.68 2.34
C TRP A 505 -11.95 20.27 1.92
N SER A 506 -11.15 20.19 0.86
CA SER A 506 -10.58 18.92 0.41
C SER A 506 -9.42 18.47 1.30
N PRO A 507 -9.32 17.17 1.66
CA PRO A 507 -8.17 16.65 2.38
C PRO A 507 -6.86 16.86 1.59
N GLY A 508 -5.81 17.30 2.27
CA GLY A 508 -4.52 17.57 1.63
C GLY A 508 -3.34 17.67 2.61
N PRO A 509 -2.14 18.01 2.11
CA PRO A 509 -0.91 18.11 2.93
C PRO A 509 -1.03 19.06 4.13
N TRP A 510 -1.85 20.11 4.01
CA TRP A 510 -2.14 21.07 5.08
C TRP A 510 -2.74 20.42 6.35
N LEU A 511 -3.44 19.28 6.23
CA LEU A 511 -3.91 18.52 7.40
C LEU A 511 -2.75 17.83 8.12
N GLY A 512 -1.71 17.44 7.38
CA GLY A 512 -0.48 16.92 7.95
C GLY A 512 0.28 18.01 8.70
N GLU A 513 0.37 19.20 8.11
CA GLU A 513 0.94 20.39 8.76
C GLU A 513 0.15 20.76 10.01
N LEU A 514 -1.18 20.89 9.92
CA LEU A 514 -2.06 21.17 11.06
C LEU A 514 -1.84 20.17 12.20
N LYS A 515 -1.77 18.86 11.91
CA LYS A 515 -1.47 17.84 12.92
C LYS A 515 -0.09 18.02 13.53
N GLN A 516 0.93 18.37 12.75
CA GLN A 516 2.26 18.62 13.26
C GLN A 516 2.28 19.83 14.20
N ARG A 517 1.66 20.95 13.80
CA ARG A 517 1.59 22.17 14.63
C ARG A 517 0.92 21.92 15.98
N VAL A 518 -0.19 21.18 15.98
CA VAL A 518 -0.88 20.78 17.21
C VAL A 518 -0.01 19.86 18.08
N LEU A 519 0.70 18.91 17.46
CA LEU A 519 1.61 18.02 18.20
C LEU A 519 2.82 18.75 18.78
N THR A 520 3.27 19.86 18.17
CA THR A 520 4.36 20.71 18.67
C THR A 520 3.88 21.86 19.55
N SER A 521 2.58 21.95 19.86
CA SER A 521 1.97 23.07 20.61
C SER A 521 2.22 24.44 19.97
N ASP A 522 2.30 24.51 18.64
CA ASP A 522 2.47 25.73 17.85
C ASP A 522 1.10 26.25 17.37
N ASP A 523 0.29 26.67 18.34
CA ASP A 523 -1.15 26.91 18.20
C ASP A 523 -1.49 28.20 17.42
N GLU A 524 -0.60 29.19 17.47
CA GLU A 524 -0.76 30.50 16.81
C GLU A 524 -0.35 30.48 15.33
N SER A 525 0.29 29.41 14.87
CA SER A 525 0.75 29.30 13.48
C SER A 525 -0.43 29.26 12.51
N GLU A 526 -0.36 30.06 11.44
CA GLU A 526 -1.40 30.05 10.41
C GLU A 526 -1.23 28.87 9.45
N ILE A 527 -2.30 28.13 9.24
CA ILE A 527 -2.39 27.08 8.22
C ILE A 527 -3.08 27.63 6.98
N VAL A 528 -2.47 27.42 5.82
CA VAL A 528 -3.07 27.74 4.52
C VAL A 528 -4.07 26.67 4.14
N LEU A 529 -5.34 27.06 4.01
CA LEU A 529 -6.45 26.19 3.66
C LEU A 529 -6.58 26.01 2.14
N PRO A 530 -7.31 24.97 1.67
CA PRO A 530 -7.52 24.72 0.24
C PRO A 530 -8.22 25.86 -0.52
N ASP A 531 -8.99 26.69 0.17
CA ASP A 531 -9.67 27.87 -0.38
C ASP A 531 -8.74 29.11 -0.45
N GLY A 532 -7.48 28.97 -0.05
CA GLY A 532 -6.47 30.04 -0.02
C GLY A 532 -6.54 30.93 1.22
N SER A 533 -7.52 30.73 2.10
CA SER A 533 -7.58 31.45 3.37
C SER A 533 -6.53 30.93 4.34
N ARG A 534 -6.17 31.77 5.32
CA ARG A 534 -5.26 31.42 6.41
C ARG A 534 -6.04 31.46 7.70
N ARG A 535 -5.88 30.42 8.52
CA ARG A 535 -6.49 30.37 9.85
C ARG A 535 -5.50 29.82 10.88
N PRO A 536 -5.58 30.26 12.14
CA PRO A 536 -4.74 29.74 13.21
C PRO A 536 -4.90 28.23 13.35
N ALA A 537 -3.80 27.53 13.64
CA ALA A 537 -3.77 26.09 13.86
C ALA A 537 -4.70 25.68 15.00
N ALA A 538 -4.77 26.46 16.09
CA ALA A 538 -5.66 26.21 17.22
C ALA A 538 -7.14 26.21 16.82
N GLU A 539 -7.58 27.20 16.03
CA GLU A 539 -8.96 27.32 15.56
C GLU A 539 -9.35 26.09 14.72
N LEU A 540 -8.48 25.73 13.77
CA LEU A 540 -8.69 24.58 12.90
C LEU A 540 -8.62 23.26 13.66
N ALA A 541 -7.73 23.14 14.64
CA ALA A 541 -7.61 21.95 15.47
C ALA A 541 -8.88 21.71 16.29
N ALA A 542 -9.43 22.75 16.91
CA ALA A 542 -10.67 22.66 17.68
C ALA A 542 -11.86 22.20 16.82
N GLN A 543 -11.92 22.67 15.56
CA GLN A 543 -13.03 22.38 14.65
C GLN A 543 -12.88 21.04 13.91
N LEU A 544 -11.66 20.69 13.51
CA LEU A 544 -11.39 19.60 12.56
C LEU A 544 -10.69 18.42 13.20
N LEU A 545 -10.01 18.59 14.33
CA LEU A 545 -9.25 17.52 14.95
C LEU A 545 -9.98 16.97 16.17
N PHE A 546 -9.66 15.72 16.49
CA PHE A 546 -9.98 15.12 17.77
C PHE A 546 -8.88 14.14 18.16
N SER A 547 -8.58 14.11 19.44
CA SER A 547 -7.61 13.19 20.01
C SER A 547 -8.30 11.89 20.37
N GLN A 548 -7.76 10.78 19.88
CA GLN A 548 -8.16 9.44 20.31
C GLN A 548 -6.96 8.79 20.98
N PRO A 549 -7.08 8.31 22.23
CA PRO A 549 -6.03 7.51 22.85
C PRO A 549 -5.70 6.32 21.96
N GLY A 550 -4.40 6.06 21.77
CA GLY A 550 -3.95 4.85 21.11
C GLY A 550 -4.42 3.62 21.89
N ARG A 551 -4.90 2.61 21.17
CA ARG A 551 -5.28 1.33 21.76
C ARG A 551 -4.03 0.57 22.15
N ARG A 552 -3.94 0.24 23.43
CA ARG A 552 -2.81 -0.50 24.00
C ARG A 552 -2.88 -1.98 23.62
N LEU A 553 -1.72 -2.58 23.41
CA LEU A 553 -1.55 -4.02 23.24
C LEU A 553 -0.73 -4.54 24.42
N VAL A 554 -1.23 -5.57 25.09
CA VAL A 554 -0.53 -6.22 26.20
C VAL A 554 -0.14 -7.63 25.79
N TYR A 555 1.05 -8.05 26.19
CA TYR A 555 1.61 -9.38 25.95
C TYR A 555 2.08 -9.97 27.27
N ALA A 556 1.49 -11.10 27.66
CA ALA A 556 1.85 -11.85 28.86
C ALA A 556 1.88 -13.36 28.53
N THR A 557 2.95 -14.02 28.93
CA THR A 557 3.18 -15.46 28.74
C THR A 557 3.83 -16.01 29.98
N ASP A 558 3.70 -17.32 30.20
CA ASP A 558 4.42 -18.12 31.19
C ASP A 558 4.38 -17.48 32.58
N PHE A 559 3.22 -17.52 33.24
CA PHE A 559 3.06 -17.02 34.60
C PHE A 559 2.00 -17.79 35.40
N GLY A 560 2.26 -17.94 36.69
CA GLY A 560 1.38 -18.70 37.57
C GLY A 560 0.07 -17.96 37.86
N ASP A 561 -1.01 -18.71 38.03
CA ASP A 561 -2.32 -18.18 38.41
C ASP A 561 -2.39 -17.79 39.90
N THR A 562 -1.63 -16.77 40.31
CA THR A 562 -1.60 -16.25 41.69
C THR A 562 -2.34 -14.93 41.81
N PRO A 563 -2.91 -14.59 42.98
CA PRO A 563 -3.57 -13.30 43.19
C PRO A 563 -2.68 -12.09 42.87
N ASP A 564 -1.39 -12.17 43.22
CA ASP A 564 -0.40 -11.12 42.98
C ASP A 564 -0.07 -10.95 41.48
N ASN A 565 0.10 -12.05 40.75
CA ASN A 565 0.25 -12.00 39.29
C ASN A 565 -0.99 -11.42 38.62
N ARG A 566 -2.19 -11.86 39.02
CA ARG A 566 -3.45 -11.30 38.53
C ARG A 566 -3.50 -9.80 38.78
N GLU A 567 -3.25 -9.32 40.00
CA GLU A 567 -3.28 -7.89 40.32
C GLU A 567 -2.31 -7.08 39.45
N ARG A 568 -1.07 -7.53 39.30
CA ARG A 568 -0.05 -6.87 38.48
C ARG A 568 -0.44 -6.82 37.01
N LEU A 569 -0.88 -7.94 36.44
CA LEU A 569 -1.29 -7.99 35.04
C LEU A 569 -2.57 -7.19 34.81
N LEU A 570 -3.53 -7.19 35.73
CA LEU A 570 -4.74 -6.38 35.65
C LEU A 570 -4.40 -4.89 35.61
N ARG A 571 -3.47 -4.41 36.44
CA ARG A 571 -3.00 -3.02 36.41
C ARG A 571 -2.38 -2.65 35.06
N LEU A 572 -1.59 -3.54 34.48
CA LEU A 572 -0.97 -3.33 33.18
C LEU A 572 -1.99 -3.37 32.03
N ALA A 573 -2.93 -4.32 32.08
CA ALA A 573 -3.85 -4.64 30.99
C ALA A 573 -5.19 -3.90 31.02
N ARG A 574 -5.50 -3.17 32.09
CA ARG A 574 -6.83 -2.54 32.29
C ARG A 574 -7.24 -1.69 31.09
N GLY A 575 -8.33 -2.06 30.41
CA GLY A 575 -8.86 -1.35 29.24
C GLY A 575 -7.94 -1.40 28.01
N ALA A 576 -7.03 -2.37 27.92
CA ALA A 576 -6.22 -2.57 26.73
C ALA A 576 -7.09 -2.92 25.52
N GLY A 577 -6.69 -2.47 24.33
CA GLY A 577 -7.40 -2.82 23.11
C GLY A 577 -7.31 -4.30 22.80
N VAL A 578 -6.12 -4.89 23.02
CA VAL A 578 -5.87 -6.32 22.86
C VAL A 578 -4.95 -6.84 23.97
N LEU A 579 -5.24 -8.04 24.47
CA LEU A 579 -4.37 -8.82 25.34
C LEU A 579 -3.97 -10.13 24.64
N PHE A 580 -2.68 -10.36 24.48
CA PHE A 580 -2.10 -11.68 24.22
C PHE A 580 -1.77 -12.31 25.56
N CYS A 581 -2.39 -13.46 25.87
CA CYS A 581 -2.22 -14.13 27.15
C CYS A 581 -2.04 -15.64 26.94
N GLU A 582 -1.12 -16.26 27.67
CA GLU A 582 -1.01 -17.71 27.67
C GLU A 582 -2.27 -18.41 28.21
N ALA A 583 -2.47 -19.67 27.82
CA ALA A 583 -3.57 -20.52 28.28
C ALA A 583 -3.21 -22.01 28.16
N SER A 584 -2.07 -22.40 28.71
CA SER A 584 -1.40 -23.69 28.44
C SER A 584 -2.24 -24.93 28.71
N PHE A 585 -3.13 -24.88 29.72
CA PHE A 585 -3.86 -26.04 30.25
C PHE A 585 -5.38 -25.84 30.31
N ARG A 586 -6.14 -26.93 30.36
CA ARG A 586 -7.58 -26.90 30.68
C ARG A 586 -7.84 -26.73 32.18
N GLU A 587 -9.06 -26.37 32.55
CA GLU A 587 -9.46 -26.29 33.96
C GLU A 587 -9.25 -27.62 34.71
N GLU A 588 -9.54 -28.76 34.07
CA GLU A 588 -9.35 -30.10 34.66
C GLU A 588 -7.88 -30.40 35.01
N GLN A 589 -6.93 -29.64 34.45
CA GLN A 589 -5.50 -29.77 34.64
C GLN A 589 -4.92 -28.70 35.58
N LEU A 590 -5.74 -28.08 36.41
CA LEU A 590 -5.33 -27.01 37.33
C LEU A 590 -4.07 -27.35 38.16
N GLU A 591 -3.98 -28.57 38.70
CA GLU A 591 -2.81 -29.00 39.47
C GLU A 591 -1.53 -29.01 38.64
N GLN A 592 -1.61 -29.40 37.36
CA GLN A 592 -0.47 -29.36 36.45
C GLN A 592 -0.07 -27.91 36.19
N ALA A 593 -1.04 -27.05 35.87
CA ALA A 593 -0.81 -25.62 35.63
C ALA A 593 -0.10 -24.95 36.81
N GLN A 594 -0.55 -25.21 38.04
CA GLN A 594 0.08 -24.70 39.26
C GLN A 594 1.51 -25.22 39.45
N ARG A 595 1.75 -26.52 39.27
CA ARG A 595 3.09 -27.11 39.44
C ARG A 595 4.11 -26.56 38.47
N THR A 596 3.70 -26.27 37.23
CA THR A 596 4.59 -25.72 36.19
C THR A 596 4.51 -24.21 36.06
N GLY A 597 3.75 -23.52 36.92
CA GLY A 597 3.64 -22.06 36.92
C GLY A 597 2.93 -21.46 35.69
N HIS A 598 1.94 -22.13 35.11
CA HIS A 598 1.19 -21.62 33.95
C HIS A 598 -0.29 -21.38 34.26
N LEU A 599 -0.99 -20.72 33.34
CA LEU A 599 -2.43 -20.55 33.38
C LEU A 599 -3.25 -21.74 32.86
N THR A 600 -4.49 -21.79 33.35
CA THR A 600 -5.58 -22.54 32.72
C THR A 600 -6.35 -21.65 31.73
N ALA A 601 -7.06 -22.27 30.78
CA ALA A 601 -7.98 -21.61 29.85
C ALA A 601 -9.05 -20.79 30.57
N ARG A 602 -9.61 -21.32 31.67
CA ARG A 602 -10.50 -20.57 32.57
C ARG A 602 -9.83 -19.28 33.08
N ALA A 603 -8.65 -19.40 33.70
CA ALA A 603 -7.94 -18.27 34.28
C ALA A 603 -7.62 -17.18 33.25
N CYS A 604 -7.19 -17.58 32.05
CA CYS A 604 -6.94 -16.67 30.93
C CYS A 604 -8.19 -15.84 30.58
N GLY A 605 -9.36 -16.49 30.47
CA GLY A 605 -10.63 -15.82 30.20
C GLY A 605 -11.07 -14.88 31.34
N GLU A 606 -10.93 -15.32 32.59
CA GLU A 606 -11.24 -14.49 33.78
C GLU A 606 -10.38 -13.24 33.86
N ILE A 607 -9.07 -13.37 33.64
CA ILE A 607 -8.12 -12.24 33.62
C ILE A 607 -8.51 -11.24 32.53
N ALA A 608 -8.80 -11.72 31.32
CA ALA A 608 -9.22 -10.84 30.22
C ALA A 608 -10.52 -10.09 30.53
N ALA A 609 -11.49 -10.76 31.15
CA ALA A 609 -12.75 -10.15 31.56
C ALA A 609 -12.53 -9.09 32.65
N ALA A 610 -11.76 -9.42 33.70
CA ALA A 610 -11.45 -8.51 34.80
C ALA A 610 -10.57 -7.32 34.36
N ALA A 611 -9.73 -7.48 33.35
CA ALA A 611 -8.96 -6.40 32.74
C ALA A 611 -9.81 -5.52 31.81
N GLU A 612 -11.04 -5.89 31.48
CA GLU A 612 -11.92 -5.16 30.54
C GLU A 612 -11.26 -4.92 29.17
N VAL A 613 -10.52 -5.91 28.67
CA VAL A 613 -9.83 -5.77 27.40
C VAL A 613 -10.82 -5.76 26.23
N GLY A 614 -10.45 -5.10 25.13
CA GLY A 614 -11.27 -5.05 23.92
C GLY A 614 -11.36 -6.42 23.25
N GLN A 615 -10.22 -7.10 23.10
CA GLN A 615 -10.11 -8.45 22.53
C GLN A 615 -9.02 -9.27 23.25
N LEU A 616 -9.20 -10.59 23.27
CA LEU A 616 -8.23 -11.56 23.80
C LEU A 616 -7.67 -12.41 22.65
N VAL A 617 -6.36 -12.62 22.65
CA VAL A 617 -5.64 -13.59 21.83
C VAL A 617 -5.02 -14.62 22.76
N PRO A 618 -5.69 -15.75 23.03
CA PRO A 618 -5.10 -16.82 23.81
C PRO A 618 -4.04 -17.54 22.95
N PHE A 619 -2.91 -17.88 23.56
CA PHE A 619 -1.83 -18.59 22.89
C PHE A 619 -1.01 -19.42 23.88
N HIS A 620 0.11 -19.95 23.42
CA HIS A 620 1.00 -20.82 24.18
C HIS A 620 0.26 -22.04 24.76
N PHE A 621 -0.65 -22.60 23.96
CA PHE A 621 -1.35 -23.82 24.31
C PHE A 621 -0.36 -24.98 24.38
N SER A 622 -0.51 -25.86 25.37
CA SER A 622 0.29 -27.08 25.40
C SER A 622 0.02 -27.91 24.14
N ARG A 623 1.08 -28.40 23.48
CA ARG A 623 0.97 -29.23 22.26
C ARG A 623 0.15 -30.52 22.45
N ARG A 624 -0.10 -30.93 23.70
CA ARG A 624 -1.04 -32.03 24.01
C ARG A 624 -2.48 -31.74 23.58
N HIS A 625 -2.82 -30.47 23.38
CA HIS A 625 -4.17 -30.02 23.04
C HIS A 625 -4.34 -29.66 21.55
N VAL A 626 -3.44 -30.12 20.68
CA VAL A 626 -3.54 -29.87 19.24
C VAL A 626 -4.83 -30.46 18.66
N ASP A 627 -5.19 -31.68 19.07
CA ASP A 627 -6.36 -32.39 18.53
C ASP A 627 -7.69 -31.92 19.15
N ASP A 628 -7.66 -31.20 20.28
CA ASP A 628 -8.84 -30.87 21.08
C ASP A 628 -8.88 -29.40 21.54
N VAL A 629 -8.22 -28.53 20.78
CA VAL A 629 -8.13 -27.08 20.98
C VAL A 629 -9.48 -26.38 21.09
N GLY A 630 -10.51 -26.96 20.44
CA GLY A 630 -11.87 -26.44 20.48
C GLY A 630 -12.40 -26.31 21.91
N GLU A 631 -12.04 -27.22 22.80
CA GLU A 631 -12.46 -27.17 24.21
C GLU A 631 -11.74 -26.08 24.99
N LEU A 632 -10.45 -25.83 24.75
CA LEU A 632 -9.74 -24.69 25.34
C LEU A 632 -10.44 -23.38 24.95
N TYR A 633 -10.78 -23.23 23.67
CA TYR A 633 -11.52 -22.07 23.19
C TYR A 633 -12.93 -21.98 23.78
N LYS A 634 -13.65 -23.10 23.95
CA LYS A 634 -14.96 -23.14 24.61
C LYS A 634 -14.85 -22.69 26.07
N GLU A 635 -13.89 -23.21 26.83
CA GLU A 635 -13.62 -22.80 28.21
C GLU A 635 -13.34 -21.30 28.31
N ILE A 636 -12.44 -20.78 27.48
CA ILE A 636 -12.13 -19.34 27.45
C ILE A 636 -13.38 -18.51 27.14
N ARG A 637 -14.17 -18.92 26.13
CA ARG A 637 -15.37 -18.18 25.69
C ARG A 637 -16.46 -18.08 26.75
N ARG A 638 -16.55 -19.03 27.69
CA ARG A 638 -17.47 -18.96 28.84
C ARG A 638 -17.20 -17.75 29.72
N HIS A 639 -15.94 -17.33 29.82
CA HIS A 639 -15.52 -16.19 30.64
C HIS A 639 -15.28 -14.92 29.82
N PHE A 640 -14.87 -15.04 28.55
CA PHE A 640 -14.61 -13.91 27.68
C PHE A 640 -14.93 -14.20 26.19
N PRO A 641 -16.03 -13.67 25.64
CA PRO A 641 -16.49 -14.03 24.28
C PRO A 641 -15.74 -13.30 23.14
N ARG A 642 -15.08 -12.16 23.42
CA ARG A 642 -14.49 -11.28 22.39
C ARG A 642 -13.09 -11.71 21.95
N LEU A 643 -12.95 -12.94 21.48
CA LEU A 643 -11.68 -13.43 20.95
C LEU A 643 -11.33 -12.74 19.62
N ALA A 644 -10.05 -12.43 19.40
CA ALA A 644 -9.63 -11.89 18.11
C ALA A 644 -9.76 -12.97 17.02
N ALA A 645 -10.25 -12.59 15.84
CA ALA A 645 -10.38 -13.50 14.71
C ALA A 645 -9.00 -14.09 14.35
N THR A 646 -8.88 -15.39 14.54
CA THR A 646 -7.74 -16.18 14.09
C THR A 646 -8.09 -16.66 12.68
N PRO A 647 -7.36 -16.27 11.63
CA PRO A 647 -7.49 -16.98 10.35
C PRO A 647 -7.26 -18.47 10.63
N GLY A 648 -8.26 -19.32 10.35
CA GLY A 648 -8.25 -20.75 10.68
C GLY A 648 -9.06 -21.19 11.92
N SER A 649 -9.79 -20.29 12.60
CA SER A 649 -10.72 -20.64 13.70
C SER A 649 -12.20 -20.43 13.35
N GLU A 650 -12.54 -20.32 12.06
CA GLU A 650 -13.93 -20.50 11.65
C GLU A 650 -14.33 -21.93 11.98
N PRO A 651 -15.34 -22.17 12.84
CA PRO A 651 -16.02 -23.45 12.81
C PRO A 651 -16.55 -23.60 11.38
N GLY A 652 -16.17 -24.69 10.71
CA GLY A 652 -16.80 -25.05 9.45
C GLY A 652 -18.32 -25.20 9.63
N PRO A 653 -19.12 -25.23 8.56
CA PRO A 653 -20.59 -25.29 8.61
C PRO A 653 -21.19 -26.58 9.20
N TRP A 654 -20.47 -27.32 10.03
CA TRP A 654 -20.87 -28.61 10.60
C TRP A 654 -21.13 -28.47 12.09
N ASP A 655 -22.14 -27.69 12.48
CA ASP A 655 -22.75 -27.71 13.83
C ASP A 655 -24.15 -27.03 13.83
N GLU A 656 -24.90 -27.15 12.73
CA GLU A 656 -26.36 -27.00 12.75
C GLU A 656 -26.98 -28.40 12.65
N GLY A 657 -26.99 -29.09 13.79
CA GLY A 657 -27.50 -30.43 13.94
C GLY A 657 -27.96 -30.68 15.37
N GLU A 658 -28.74 -29.75 15.94
CA GLU A 658 -29.63 -30.08 17.06
C GLU A 658 -31.07 -29.95 16.59
N GLU A 659 -31.62 -31.08 16.17
CA GLU A 659 -33.02 -31.39 16.40
C GLU A 659 -33.29 -31.26 17.91
N VAL A 660 -34.08 -30.27 18.29
CA VAL A 660 -34.89 -30.35 19.50
C VAL A 660 -36.33 -30.13 19.07
N GLY A 661 -37.07 -31.23 19.04
CA GLY A 661 -38.52 -31.20 18.87
C GLY A 661 -39.20 -30.54 20.06
N ASP A 662 -40.23 -29.75 19.75
CA ASP A 662 -41.62 -30.10 20.02
C ASP A 662 -42.52 -29.43 18.98
#